data_AF-A0A7V2MVQ2-F1
#
_entry.id   AF-A0A7V2MVQ2-F1
#
_cell.length_a   1.000
_cell.length_b   1.000
_cell.length_c   1.000
_cell.angle_alpha   90.00
_cell.angle_beta   90.00
_cell.angle_gamma   90.00
#
_symmetry.space_group_name_H-M   'P 1'
#
loop_
_entity.id
_entity.type
_entity.pdbx_description
1 polymer ?
#
loop_
_entity_poly.entity_id
_entity_poly.type
_entity_poly.pdbx_seq_one_letter_code
_entity_poly.pdbx_strand_id
1 'polypeptide(L)'
;MDADVACPRCVVPVSPLDIPARIPPHNLDAERAVLGAVLLEGRETLPRVIELLRPSDFYAEAHRIIYETMLRLFDRGEPVDLITLSEELRRTGTLDAVGGPAALALLVEHASIAAHLTAYASIVRDMAVLRELIQTSTQIIAQAFEAKEDVQALVDDAERRIFGLAERRLEGSALPVGKILKNTFEYIERLYERKEHVTGLATGFEKLDQETSGLQPADFIIIAGRPSMGKAQPLDARVLTVRGWMRMGELRVGDALASVDGRPSRVRAIFPQGVQPIYRVTFSDGRATHCTADHLWRVHGPGWRAPRTLTTARVAALLAVPRYRGRLRIDVPSGAFGHREPLPLAPWLLGALLADRRAARRRTPAAAWAAALGVVTARRAPALAAAAAGGALTPAPVTGEPAGAAPAAGGSPPAPPAAVRALRELGLWGRPPADWFIPERYLGAAREARQALLDGLLATGGRGARAGRVRLVVAGERLARDVAALVRSLGGGCAVRPRRAKDATARGWVCRIRPPAAAGRARPGLAAPWRPAFVSVEPAGVAATQCIAVTHPSGLYITDDYVVTHNTAFALNIAQYVGVQLGGKVLILSLEMSAPQLVQRMLCSEAKVDSQAVRTGRLSPADWHRLTAAAGRLSEAAIFIDDSPGLTVLEARAKARRMKAEHGLDLLVIDYLQLMRGRANLESRQQEISEISRSLKALAKELHVPVVALSQLSRAVESRATRDYRPQLSDLRESGALEQDADLILFLYRPAVYKDDLPPDEQNITEVIIGKQRNGPVGTVKVVFLPQYARFENLAEFPRAAF
;
A
#
# COMPACT_ATOMS: atom_id res chain seq x y z
N MET A 1 10.43 64.22 -35.28
CA MET A 1 9.03 63.82 -35.48
C MET A 1 8.97 62.50 -36.23
N ASP A 2 9.18 61.33 -35.62
CA ASP A 2 9.71 60.94 -34.30
C ASP A 2 10.36 59.55 -34.43
N ALA A 3 11.62 59.38 -34.02
CA ALA A 3 12.01 58.73 -32.76
C ALA A 3 11.71 57.22 -32.69
N ASP A 4 12.77 56.40 -32.83
CA ASP A 4 12.71 54.94 -32.68
C ASP A 4 12.26 54.49 -31.28
N VAL A 5 11.44 53.44 -31.25
CA VAL A 5 11.21 52.63 -30.04
C VAL A 5 11.36 51.15 -30.41
N ALA A 6 12.57 50.62 -30.25
CA ALA A 6 12.85 49.21 -30.48
C ALA A 6 12.19 48.33 -29.41
N CYS A 7 11.52 47.24 -29.84
CA CYS A 7 10.92 46.25 -28.94
C CYS A 7 11.79 44.96 -28.86
N PRO A 8 12.58 44.75 -27.81
CA PRO A 8 13.63 43.73 -27.79
C PRO A 8 13.11 42.37 -27.28
N ARG A 9 12.14 41.74 -27.98
CA ARG A 9 11.77 40.32 -27.67
C ARG A 9 11.07 39.48 -28.74
N CYS A 10 11.02 39.89 -30.00
CA CYS A 10 10.54 39.04 -31.10
C CYS A 10 11.58 37.97 -31.49
N VAL A 11 11.77 36.96 -30.63
CA VAL A 11 12.52 35.74 -30.98
C VAL A 11 11.68 34.96 -31.99
N VAL A 12 12.23 34.77 -33.20
CA VAL A 12 11.57 34.00 -34.27
C VAL A 12 11.44 32.54 -33.81
N PRO A 13 10.26 31.89 -33.91
CA PRO A 13 10.10 30.49 -33.53
C PRO A 13 10.89 29.59 -34.49
N VAL A 14 11.97 28.98 -33.99
CA VAL A 14 12.79 28.03 -34.76
C VAL A 14 12.01 26.72 -34.94
N SER A 15 12.00 26.18 -36.16
CA SER A 15 11.38 24.89 -36.47
C SER A 15 12.07 23.75 -35.68
N PRO A 16 11.34 22.79 -35.08
CA PRO A 16 11.93 21.80 -34.16
C PRO A 16 12.94 20.79 -34.76
N LEU A 17 13.20 20.80 -36.08
CA LEU A 17 14.00 19.78 -36.76
C LEU A 17 15.21 20.29 -37.55
N ASP A 18 15.38 21.61 -37.72
CA ASP A 18 16.61 22.17 -38.30
C ASP A 18 17.69 22.33 -37.23
N ILE A 19 18.19 21.21 -36.70
CA ILE A 19 19.47 21.21 -35.99
C ILE A 19 20.54 21.51 -37.06
N PRO A 20 21.23 22.67 -37.02
CA PRO A 20 22.23 22.96 -38.04
C PRO A 20 23.37 21.95 -37.93
N ALA A 21 24.10 21.70 -39.02
CA ALA A 21 25.28 20.84 -39.05
C ALA A 21 26.44 21.43 -38.21
N ARG A 22 26.29 21.39 -36.89
CA ARG A 22 27.23 21.88 -35.89
C ARG A 22 28.23 20.79 -35.59
N ILE A 23 29.52 21.14 -35.65
CA ILE A 23 30.60 20.26 -35.25
C ILE A 23 30.40 19.88 -33.77
N PRO A 24 30.47 18.59 -33.37
CA PRO A 24 30.26 18.18 -31.99
C PRO A 24 31.23 18.90 -31.02
N PRO A 25 30.82 19.23 -29.78
CA PRO A 25 31.67 19.93 -28.81
C PRO A 25 33.03 19.26 -28.59
N HIS A 26 34.11 20.00 -28.83
CA HIS A 26 35.48 19.52 -28.74
C HIS A 26 36.44 20.68 -28.42
N ASN A 27 37.65 20.35 -28.00
CA ASN A 27 38.74 21.33 -27.86
C ASN A 27 40.06 20.61 -28.17
N LEU A 28 40.50 20.68 -29.44
CA LEU A 28 41.71 19.98 -29.89
C LEU A 28 42.97 20.48 -29.18
N ASP A 29 43.01 21.74 -28.76
CA ASP A 29 44.18 22.32 -28.10
C ASP A 29 44.29 21.86 -26.64
N ALA A 30 43.17 21.66 -25.95
CA ALA A 30 43.14 20.98 -24.65
C ALA A 30 43.52 19.49 -24.78
N GLU A 31 43.09 18.80 -25.85
CA GLU A 31 43.50 17.41 -26.11
C GLU A 31 45.02 17.31 -26.37
N ARG A 32 45.58 18.20 -27.21
CA ARG A 32 47.02 18.32 -27.48
C ARG A 32 47.81 18.61 -26.20
N ALA A 33 47.37 19.59 -25.42
CA ALA A 33 47.98 20.01 -24.16
C ALA A 33 48.04 18.89 -23.11
N VAL A 34 47.05 17.99 -23.09
CA VAL A 34 47.03 16.80 -22.21
C VAL A 34 48.00 15.73 -22.73
N LEU A 35 47.92 15.36 -24.01
CA LEU A 35 48.76 14.31 -24.59
C LEU A 35 50.24 14.69 -24.60
N GLY A 36 50.57 15.95 -24.90
CA GLY A 36 51.93 16.47 -24.84
C GLY A 36 52.54 16.41 -23.44
N ALA A 37 51.76 16.75 -22.41
CA ALA A 37 52.19 16.64 -21.01
C ALA A 37 52.43 15.17 -20.58
N VAL A 38 51.67 14.23 -21.15
CA VAL A 38 51.91 12.79 -20.99
C VAL A 38 53.17 12.33 -21.72
N LEU A 39 53.54 12.93 -22.85
CA LEU A 39 54.78 12.60 -23.56
C LEU A 39 56.05 13.19 -22.94
N LEU A 40 55.94 14.31 -22.20
CA LEU A 40 57.05 14.91 -21.46
C LEU A 40 57.29 14.25 -20.10
N GLU A 41 56.23 14.04 -19.32
CA GLU A 41 56.30 13.68 -17.89
C GLU A 41 55.45 12.44 -17.56
N GLY A 42 55.30 11.50 -18.51
CA GLY A 42 54.31 10.42 -18.47
C GLY A 42 54.26 9.57 -17.21
N ARG A 43 55.38 9.44 -16.48
CA ARG A 43 55.43 8.75 -15.17
C ARG A 43 54.61 9.45 -14.07
N GLU A 44 54.51 10.78 -14.11
CA GLU A 44 53.81 11.58 -13.09
C GLU A 44 52.47 12.13 -13.59
N THR A 45 52.37 12.41 -14.89
CA THR A 45 51.17 13.01 -15.50
C THR A 45 50.12 11.98 -15.86
N LEU A 46 50.49 10.83 -16.47
CA LEU A 46 49.51 9.84 -16.94
C LEU A 46 48.59 9.29 -15.84
N PRO A 47 49.05 8.94 -14.62
CA PRO A 47 48.16 8.53 -13.54
C PRO A 47 47.08 9.57 -13.20
N ARG A 48 47.43 10.87 -13.25
CA ARG A 48 46.50 11.98 -13.01
C ARG A 48 45.51 12.21 -14.15
N VAL A 49 45.83 11.74 -15.37
CA VAL A 49 44.93 11.79 -16.53
C VAL A 49 44.00 10.57 -16.55
N ILE A 50 44.48 9.39 -16.13
CA ILE A 50 43.69 8.16 -15.96
C ILE A 50 42.51 8.37 -14.99
N GLU A 51 42.69 9.13 -13.90
CA GLU A 51 41.60 9.49 -12.98
C GLU A 51 40.52 10.41 -13.60
N LEU A 52 40.76 10.99 -14.79
CA LEU A 52 39.93 12.07 -15.35
C LEU A 52 39.41 11.82 -16.77
N LEU A 53 40.10 11.01 -17.58
CA LEU A 53 39.82 10.81 -19.01
C LEU A 53 39.90 9.34 -19.44
N ARG A 54 38.89 8.93 -20.20
CA ARG A 54 38.81 7.66 -20.92
C ARG A 54 39.12 7.89 -22.41
N PRO A 55 39.55 6.88 -23.19
CA PRO A 55 39.79 7.03 -24.64
C PRO A 55 38.61 7.58 -25.46
N SER A 56 37.38 7.29 -25.04
CA SER A 56 36.14 7.86 -25.60
C SER A 56 36.09 9.39 -25.58
N ASP A 57 36.83 10.01 -24.66
CA ASP A 57 36.66 11.41 -24.29
C ASP A 57 37.46 12.34 -25.20
N PHE A 58 38.42 11.80 -25.95
CA PHE A 58 39.09 12.48 -27.06
C PHE A 58 38.18 12.53 -28.29
N TYR A 59 38.07 13.70 -28.92
CA TYR A 59 37.29 13.89 -30.14
C TYR A 59 38.02 13.34 -31.37
N ALA A 60 39.31 13.67 -31.52
CA ALA A 60 40.09 13.20 -32.66
C ALA A 60 40.45 11.71 -32.52
N GLU A 61 40.25 10.94 -33.59
CA GLU A 61 40.55 9.51 -33.64
C GLU A 61 42.05 9.22 -33.43
N ALA A 62 42.93 10.05 -34.01
CA ALA A 62 44.37 10.01 -33.76
C ALA A 62 44.71 10.17 -32.28
N HIS A 63 44.10 11.14 -31.59
CA HIS A 63 44.32 11.36 -30.15
C HIS A 63 43.84 10.18 -29.30
N ARG A 64 42.72 9.54 -29.69
CA ARG A 64 42.24 8.31 -29.04
C ARG A 64 43.22 7.15 -29.18
N ILE A 65 43.67 6.87 -30.41
CA ILE A 65 44.65 5.81 -30.70
C ILE A 65 45.96 6.04 -29.94
N ILE A 66 46.41 7.30 -29.86
CA ILE A 66 47.57 7.69 -29.04
C ILE A 66 47.33 7.35 -27.57
N TYR A 67 46.23 7.81 -26.96
CA TYR A 67 45.95 7.58 -25.55
C TYR A 67 45.76 6.09 -25.22
N GLU A 68 45.05 5.32 -26.06
CA GLU A 68 44.95 3.86 -25.92
C GLU A 68 46.30 3.15 -25.99
N THR A 69 47.27 3.72 -26.70
CA THR A 69 48.63 3.17 -26.81
C THR A 69 49.49 3.58 -25.62
N MET A 70 49.34 4.80 -25.09
CA MET A 70 49.92 5.24 -23.82
C MET A 70 49.46 4.35 -22.66
N LEU A 71 48.15 4.05 -22.58
CA LEU A 71 47.60 3.14 -21.57
C LEU A 71 48.19 1.72 -21.72
N ARG A 72 48.22 1.17 -22.94
CA ARG A 72 48.81 -0.16 -23.20
C ARG A 72 50.31 -0.25 -22.89
N LEU A 73 51.06 0.86 -22.89
CA LEU A 73 52.46 0.90 -22.44
C LEU A 73 52.53 0.94 -20.91
N PHE A 74 51.73 1.82 -20.29
CA PHE A 74 51.63 1.96 -18.83
C PHE A 74 51.19 0.66 -18.13
N ASP A 75 50.22 -0.07 -18.69
CA ASP A 75 49.73 -1.37 -18.20
C ASP A 75 50.81 -2.48 -18.24
N ARG A 76 51.83 -2.33 -19.09
CA ARG A 76 53.01 -3.21 -19.15
C ARG A 76 54.15 -2.76 -18.23
N GLY A 77 54.02 -1.60 -17.58
CA GLY A 77 55.10 -0.95 -16.83
C GLY A 77 56.20 -0.36 -17.73
N GLU A 78 55.95 -0.22 -19.03
CA GLU A 78 56.86 0.44 -19.97
C GLU A 78 56.75 1.98 -19.81
N PRO A 79 57.86 2.73 -19.88
CA PRO A 79 57.80 4.18 -19.78
C PRO A 79 57.03 4.76 -20.97
N VAL A 80 56.20 5.78 -20.72
CA VAL A 80 55.41 6.47 -21.75
C VAL A 80 56.13 7.76 -22.12
N ASP A 81 56.77 7.76 -23.28
CA ASP A 81 57.48 8.89 -23.87
C ASP A 81 57.33 8.90 -25.39
N LEU A 82 57.92 9.90 -26.07
CA LEU A 82 57.83 10.06 -27.52
C LEU A 82 58.43 8.86 -28.29
N ILE A 83 59.48 8.22 -27.77
CA ILE A 83 60.19 7.12 -28.44
C ILE A 83 59.42 5.81 -28.26
N THR A 84 59.02 5.47 -27.03
CA THR A 84 58.27 4.24 -26.76
C THR A 84 56.90 4.24 -27.42
N LEU A 85 56.19 5.38 -27.42
CA LEU A 85 54.93 5.52 -28.15
C LEU A 85 55.14 5.38 -29.67
N SER A 86 56.17 6.02 -30.23
CA SER A 86 56.45 5.94 -31.67
C SER A 86 56.73 4.50 -32.12
N GLU A 87 57.49 3.73 -31.34
CA GLU A 87 57.82 2.35 -31.66
C GLU A 87 56.64 1.41 -31.45
N GLU A 88 55.81 1.60 -30.41
CA GLU A 88 54.59 0.81 -30.24
C GLU A 88 53.58 1.06 -31.38
N LEU A 89 53.36 2.32 -31.76
CA LEU A 89 52.49 2.67 -32.89
C LEU A 89 53.04 2.14 -34.24
N ARG A 90 54.37 2.09 -34.40
CA ARG A 90 55.02 1.45 -35.55
C ARG A 90 54.76 -0.05 -35.54
N ARG A 91 54.98 -0.72 -34.40
CA ARG A 91 54.77 -2.15 -34.17
C ARG A 91 53.32 -2.57 -34.44
N THR A 92 52.35 -1.73 -34.09
CA THR A 92 50.92 -2.00 -34.33
C THR A 92 50.41 -1.51 -35.69
N GLY A 93 51.26 -0.93 -36.54
CA GLY A 93 50.87 -0.42 -37.86
C GLY A 93 49.92 0.79 -37.83
N THR A 94 49.82 1.48 -36.69
CA THR A 94 48.90 2.62 -36.48
C THR A 94 49.59 3.98 -36.52
N LEU A 95 50.93 4.03 -36.62
CA LEU A 95 51.72 5.26 -36.66
C LEU A 95 51.27 6.23 -37.77
N ASP A 96 50.98 5.75 -38.97
CA ASP A 96 50.54 6.62 -40.07
C ASP A 96 49.12 7.15 -39.86
N ALA A 97 48.24 6.35 -39.22
CA ALA A 97 46.87 6.75 -38.88
C ALA A 97 46.80 7.87 -37.83
N VAL A 98 47.86 8.07 -37.03
CA VAL A 98 47.97 9.20 -36.09
C VAL A 98 48.70 10.43 -36.66
N GLY A 99 49.10 10.41 -37.94
CA GLY A 99 49.85 11.49 -38.59
C GLY A 99 51.38 11.33 -38.53
N GLY A 100 51.87 10.15 -38.17
CA GLY A 100 53.30 9.83 -38.18
C GLY A 100 54.12 10.50 -37.07
N PRO A 101 55.47 10.32 -37.08
CA PRO A 101 56.34 10.85 -36.04
C PRO A 101 56.28 12.38 -35.86
N ALA A 102 56.01 13.11 -36.95
CA ALA A 102 55.89 14.56 -36.91
C ALA A 102 54.69 15.04 -36.09
N ALA A 103 53.54 14.33 -36.17
CA ALA A 103 52.38 14.64 -35.35
C ALA A 103 52.63 14.41 -33.85
N LEU A 104 53.39 13.35 -33.51
CA LEU A 104 53.79 13.07 -32.13
C LEU A 104 54.77 14.11 -31.58
N ALA A 105 55.72 14.58 -32.40
CA ALA A 105 56.63 15.67 -32.03
C ALA A 105 55.87 17.00 -31.80
N LEU A 106 54.89 17.32 -32.65
CA LEU A 106 54.03 18.50 -32.48
C LEU A 106 53.19 18.44 -31.19
N LEU A 107 52.78 17.25 -30.73
CA LEU A 107 52.12 17.11 -29.42
C LEU A 107 53.04 17.49 -28.27
N VAL A 108 54.32 17.11 -28.33
CA VAL A 108 55.33 17.49 -27.33
C VAL A 108 55.57 19.01 -27.32
N GLU A 109 55.59 19.66 -28.48
CA GLU A 109 55.71 21.13 -28.60
C GLU A 109 54.50 21.87 -27.99
N HIS A 110 53.29 21.31 -28.12
CA HIS A 110 52.05 21.88 -27.58
C HIS A 110 51.73 21.42 -26.15
N ALA A 111 52.68 20.80 -25.44
CA ALA A 111 52.48 20.26 -24.11
C ALA A 111 52.14 21.34 -23.06
N SER A 112 51.19 21.05 -22.16
CA SER A 112 50.92 21.93 -21.02
C SER A 112 51.84 21.65 -19.83
N ILE A 113 52.13 22.70 -19.06
CA ILE A 113 52.79 22.57 -17.75
C ILE A 113 51.90 21.71 -16.84
N ALA A 114 52.47 20.69 -16.19
CA ALA A 114 51.73 19.70 -15.39
C ALA A 114 50.91 20.27 -14.21
N ALA A 115 51.14 21.53 -13.83
CA ALA A 115 50.28 22.29 -12.92
C ALA A 115 48.87 22.55 -13.47
N HIS A 116 48.74 22.78 -14.79
CA HIS A 116 47.46 23.08 -15.45
C HIS A 116 46.80 21.86 -16.11
N LEU A 117 47.51 20.73 -16.22
CA LEU A 117 47.04 19.47 -16.80
C LEU A 117 45.62 19.07 -16.35
N THR A 118 45.32 19.18 -15.06
CA THR A 118 43.99 18.85 -14.49
C THR A 118 42.87 19.77 -15.01
N ALA A 119 43.18 21.04 -15.33
CA ALA A 119 42.23 21.95 -15.95
C ALA A 119 41.97 21.57 -17.42
N TYR A 120 43.02 21.31 -18.21
CA TYR A 120 42.87 20.87 -19.61
C TYR A 120 42.15 19.52 -19.72
N ALA A 121 42.49 18.55 -18.86
CA ALA A 121 41.77 17.28 -18.78
C ALA A 121 40.28 17.48 -18.44
N SER A 122 39.95 18.40 -17.53
CA SER A 122 38.55 18.73 -17.23
C SER A 122 37.80 19.36 -18.42
N ILE A 123 38.49 20.14 -19.27
CA ILE A 123 37.90 20.70 -20.51
C ILE A 123 37.61 19.59 -21.51
N VAL A 124 38.55 18.66 -21.76
CA VAL A 124 38.33 17.51 -22.66
C VAL A 124 37.16 16.65 -22.18
N ARG A 125 37.12 16.33 -20.89
CA ARG A 125 36.04 15.54 -20.26
C ARG A 125 34.69 16.25 -20.37
N ASP A 126 34.60 17.53 -20.04
CA ASP A 126 33.33 18.25 -20.06
C ASP A 126 32.85 18.48 -21.51
N MET A 127 33.75 18.58 -22.51
CA MET A 127 33.39 18.48 -23.94
C MET A 127 32.87 17.09 -24.32
N ALA A 128 33.48 16.01 -23.82
CA ALA A 128 33.03 14.64 -24.06
C ALA A 128 31.63 14.39 -23.51
N VAL A 129 31.34 14.84 -22.28
CA VAL A 129 30.00 14.77 -21.67
C VAL A 129 28.97 15.52 -22.53
N LEU A 130 29.31 16.67 -23.12
CA LEU A 130 28.42 17.38 -24.05
C LEU A 130 28.18 16.60 -25.35
N ARG A 131 29.20 15.91 -25.91
CA ARG A 131 29.01 15.03 -27.09
C ARG A 131 28.12 13.84 -26.77
N GLU A 132 28.34 13.19 -25.63
CA GLU A 132 27.57 12.01 -25.20
C GLU A 132 26.12 12.36 -24.87
N LEU A 133 25.88 13.57 -24.30
CA LEU A 133 24.53 14.13 -24.11
C LEU A 133 23.82 14.41 -25.44
N ILE A 134 24.52 14.94 -26.45
CA ILE A 134 23.96 15.14 -27.79
C ILE A 134 23.62 13.79 -28.43
N GLN A 135 24.54 12.82 -28.41
CA GLN A 135 24.29 11.47 -28.95
C GLN A 135 23.11 10.78 -28.24
N THR A 136 23.05 10.87 -26.92
CA THR A 136 21.94 10.33 -26.11
C THR A 136 20.62 10.99 -26.45
N SER A 137 20.60 12.33 -26.57
CA SER A 137 19.41 13.09 -26.99
C SER A 137 18.92 12.67 -28.37
N THR A 138 19.83 12.54 -29.35
CA THR A 138 19.49 12.11 -30.71
C THR A 138 18.95 10.68 -30.74
N GLN A 139 19.49 9.76 -29.93
CA GLN A 139 18.93 8.40 -29.78
C GLN A 139 17.51 8.43 -29.20
N ILE A 140 17.28 9.20 -28.13
CA ILE A 140 15.95 9.34 -27.50
C ILE A 140 14.94 9.92 -28.50
N ILE A 141 15.34 10.92 -29.30
CA ILE A 141 14.52 11.49 -30.37
C ILE A 141 14.17 10.43 -31.43
N ALA A 142 15.15 9.66 -31.92
CA ALA A 142 14.90 8.60 -32.89
C ALA A 142 13.96 7.52 -32.34
N GLN A 143 14.21 7.03 -31.12
CA GLN A 143 13.34 6.06 -30.45
C GLN A 143 11.92 6.59 -30.24
N ALA A 144 11.74 7.88 -29.97
CA ALA A 144 10.42 8.50 -29.84
C ALA A 144 9.64 8.60 -31.16
N PHE A 145 10.31 8.67 -32.31
CA PHE A 145 9.67 8.55 -33.62
C PHE A 145 9.37 7.09 -34.03
N GLU A 146 10.13 6.12 -33.54
CA GLU A 146 9.95 4.69 -33.86
C GLU A 146 8.97 3.95 -32.92
N ALA A 147 8.72 4.48 -31.72
CA ALA A 147 7.91 3.84 -30.69
C ALA A 147 6.46 3.60 -31.12
N LYS A 148 6.03 2.32 -31.09
CA LYS A 148 4.66 1.90 -31.46
C LYS A 148 3.79 1.50 -30.27
N GLU A 149 4.38 0.94 -29.21
CA GLU A 149 3.70 0.64 -27.93
C GLU A 149 4.67 0.88 -26.73
N ASP A 150 4.09 1.01 -25.54
CA ASP A 150 4.71 1.36 -24.24
C ASP A 150 5.58 2.64 -24.20
N VAL A 151 4.90 3.78 -24.11
CA VAL A 151 5.50 5.10 -23.87
C VAL A 151 6.19 5.21 -22.50
N GLN A 152 5.76 4.45 -21.48
CA GLN A 152 6.35 4.55 -20.14
C GLN A 152 7.74 3.91 -20.12
N ALA A 153 7.90 2.72 -20.72
CA ALA A 153 9.20 2.07 -20.86
C ALA A 153 10.22 2.94 -21.63
N LEU A 154 9.76 3.70 -22.63
CA LEU A 154 10.59 4.68 -23.35
C LEU A 154 11.07 5.81 -22.44
N VAL A 155 10.17 6.40 -21.64
CA VAL A 155 10.51 7.48 -20.69
C VAL A 155 11.48 6.96 -19.61
N ASP A 156 11.22 5.78 -19.05
CA ASP A 156 12.07 5.15 -18.03
C ASP A 156 13.49 4.83 -18.53
N ASP A 157 13.67 4.55 -19.82
CA ASP A 157 15.00 4.35 -20.43
C ASP A 157 15.68 5.67 -20.80
N ALA A 158 14.91 6.65 -21.30
CA ALA A 158 15.41 8.00 -21.58
C ALA A 158 15.94 8.70 -20.32
N GLU A 159 15.18 8.65 -19.20
CA GLU A 159 15.65 9.14 -17.90
C GLU A 159 16.92 8.41 -17.46
N ARG A 160 16.97 7.08 -17.57
CA ARG A 160 18.12 6.27 -17.17
C ARG A 160 19.40 6.66 -17.92
N ARG A 161 19.32 6.86 -19.24
CA ARG A 161 20.47 7.30 -20.06
C ARG A 161 20.95 8.68 -19.63
N ILE A 162 20.03 9.64 -19.47
CA ILE A 162 20.35 11.02 -19.06
C ILE A 162 20.96 11.05 -17.65
N PHE A 163 20.42 10.30 -16.69
CA PHE A 163 20.97 10.25 -15.33
C PHE A 163 22.33 9.54 -15.25
N GLY A 164 22.60 8.54 -16.09
CA GLY A 164 23.91 7.87 -16.15
C GLY A 164 25.06 8.82 -16.50
N LEU A 165 24.82 9.81 -17.36
CA LEU A 165 25.79 10.86 -17.69
C LEU A 165 26.19 11.70 -16.48
N ALA A 166 25.29 11.89 -15.52
CA ALA A 166 25.56 12.66 -14.30
C ALA A 166 26.40 11.88 -13.28
N GLU A 167 26.37 10.54 -13.28
CA GLU A 167 27.11 9.72 -12.31
C GLU A 167 28.61 9.62 -12.63
N ARG A 168 29.03 9.79 -13.90
CA ARG A 168 30.45 9.91 -14.28
C ARG A 168 31.20 11.06 -13.58
N ARG A 169 30.48 12.03 -12.99
CA ARG A 169 31.08 13.14 -12.24
C ARG A 169 31.49 12.77 -10.79
N LEU A 170 31.26 11.54 -10.35
CA LEU A 170 31.36 11.11 -8.94
C LEU A 170 32.15 9.81 -8.70
N GLU A 171 32.87 9.29 -9.70
CA GLU A 171 33.88 8.23 -9.48
C GLU A 171 35.08 8.83 -8.72
N GLY A 172 35.03 8.77 -7.39
CA GLY A 172 35.96 9.49 -6.51
C GLY A 172 37.35 8.86 -6.43
N SER A 173 38.39 9.69 -6.57
CA SER A 173 39.79 9.28 -6.43
C SER A 173 40.17 8.94 -4.98
N ALA A 174 41.21 8.11 -4.83
CA ALA A 174 41.65 7.60 -3.53
C ALA A 174 42.36 8.69 -2.72
N LEU A 175 41.65 9.30 -1.76
CA LEU A 175 42.22 10.33 -0.89
C LEU A 175 43.27 9.74 0.06
N PRO A 176 44.53 10.24 0.07
CA PRO A 176 45.55 9.75 0.99
C PRO A 176 45.20 10.13 2.43
N VAL A 177 45.39 9.18 3.35
CA VAL A 177 44.96 9.29 4.76
C VAL A 177 45.44 10.58 5.44
N GLY A 178 46.64 11.08 5.14
CA GLY A 178 47.15 12.35 5.66
C GLY A 178 46.29 13.58 5.34
N LYS A 179 45.62 13.62 4.17
CA LYS A 179 44.67 14.70 3.83
C LYS A 179 43.36 14.57 4.59
N ILE A 180 42.91 13.34 4.88
CA ILE A 180 41.72 13.06 5.67
C ILE A 180 41.97 13.44 7.14
N LEU A 181 43.11 13.02 7.69
CA LEU A 181 43.48 13.23 9.10
C LEU A 181 43.41 14.69 9.52
N LYS A 182 43.85 15.65 8.70
CA LYS A 182 43.75 17.09 9.06
C LYS A 182 42.31 17.49 9.34
N ASN A 183 41.40 17.18 8.41
CA ASN A 183 39.97 17.49 8.55
C ASN A 183 39.34 16.72 9.72
N THR A 184 39.79 15.49 10.00
CA THR A 184 39.34 14.70 11.15
C THR A 184 39.81 15.28 12.48
N PHE A 185 41.06 15.75 12.58
CA PHE A 185 41.56 16.42 13.79
C PHE A 185 40.85 17.76 14.02
N GLU A 186 40.68 18.59 12.99
CA GLU A 186 39.91 19.84 13.08
C GLU A 186 38.44 19.60 13.50
N TYR A 187 37.88 18.40 13.28
CA TYR A 187 36.55 18.00 13.76
C TYR A 187 36.59 17.52 15.22
N ILE A 188 37.58 16.70 15.59
CA ILE A 188 37.79 16.24 16.97
C ILE A 188 38.08 17.40 17.93
N GLU A 189 38.88 18.39 17.52
CA GLU A 189 39.16 19.61 18.28
C GLU A 189 37.87 20.39 18.56
N ARG A 190 37.04 20.61 17.53
CA ARG A 190 35.72 21.27 17.69
C ARG A 190 34.80 20.52 18.66
N LEU A 191 34.79 19.19 18.65
CA LEU A 191 34.02 18.39 19.63
C LEU A 191 34.60 18.53 21.05
N TYR A 192 35.93 18.51 21.20
CA TYR A 192 36.62 18.65 22.49
C TYR A 192 36.39 20.02 23.14
N GLU A 193 36.48 21.11 22.36
CA GLU A 193 36.21 22.47 22.83
C GLU A 193 34.77 22.64 23.33
N ARG A 194 33.80 22.11 22.58
CA ARG A 194 32.37 22.28 22.85
C ARG A 194 31.84 21.39 23.97
N LYS A 195 32.45 20.22 24.20
CA LYS A 195 31.97 19.17 25.14
C LYS A 195 30.53 18.71 24.83
N GLU A 196 30.12 18.80 23.57
CA GLU A 196 28.80 18.37 23.12
C GLU A 196 28.72 16.82 23.14
N HIS A 197 27.76 16.28 23.90
CA HIS A 197 27.51 14.83 23.99
C HIS A 197 26.85 14.21 22.74
N VAL A 198 26.52 15.04 21.74
CA VAL A 198 25.79 14.64 20.53
C VAL A 198 26.59 15.17 19.33
N THR A 199 27.16 14.27 18.53
CA THR A 199 28.04 14.58 17.40
C THR A 199 27.30 14.66 16.06
N GLY A 200 26.13 14.02 16.00
CA GLY A 200 25.21 14.02 14.87
C GLY A 200 23.94 14.82 15.15
N LEU A 201 22.88 14.54 14.40
CA LEU A 201 21.60 15.24 14.52
C LEU A 201 20.78 14.69 15.71
N ALA A 202 20.54 15.51 16.72
CA ALA A 202 19.77 15.13 17.91
C ALA A 202 18.32 14.72 17.58
N THR A 203 17.85 13.63 18.19
CA THR A 203 16.49 13.10 18.02
C THR A 203 15.47 13.75 18.96
N GLY A 204 15.93 14.38 20.05
CA GLY A 204 15.08 14.95 21.10
C GLY A 204 14.74 13.97 22.22
N PHE A 205 15.25 12.75 22.15
CA PHE A 205 15.18 11.76 23.22
C PHE A 205 16.56 11.67 23.87
N GLU A 206 16.77 12.36 24.99
CA GLU A 206 18.10 12.58 25.60
C GLU A 206 18.90 11.28 25.75
N LYS A 207 18.25 10.21 26.22
CA LYS A 207 18.91 8.91 26.40
C LYS A 207 19.16 8.16 25.09
N LEU A 208 18.37 8.37 24.03
CA LEU A 208 18.70 7.84 22.71
C LEU A 208 19.87 8.61 22.09
N ASP A 209 19.89 9.93 22.28
CA ASP A 209 20.97 10.79 21.79
C ASP A 209 22.30 10.50 22.53
N GLN A 210 22.27 10.15 23.82
CA GLN A 210 23.43 9.64 24.57
C GLN A 210 23.95 8.29 24.04
N GLU A 211 23.07 7.34 23.71
CA GLU A 211 23.45 5.98 23.26
C GLU A 211 23.81 5.92 21.77
N THR A 212 23.49 6.96 20.98
CA THR A 212 23.75 7.05 19.52
C THR A 212 24.72 8.17 19.13
N SER A 213 25.01 9.12 20.05
CA SER A 213 25.59 10.44 19.74
C SER A 213 24.78 11.24 18.71
N GLY A 214 23.48 10.95 18.56
CA GLY A 214 22.59 11.51 17.53
C GLY A 214 22.65 10.76 16.19
N LEU A 215 21.77 11.10 15.25
CA LEU A 215 21.74 10.51 13.91
C LEU A 215 22.93 11.04 13.08
N GLN A 216 23.90 10.18 12.78
CA GLN A 216 25.12 10.61 12.11
C GLN A 216 24.89 10.93 10.62
N PRO A 217 25.60 11.94 10.06
CA PRO A 217 25.63 12.18 8.62
C PRO A 217 26.05 10.93 7.83
N ALA A 218 25.43 10.75 6.65
CA ALA A 218 25.62 9.59 5.77
C ALA A 218 25.17 8.20 6.27
N ASP A 219 24.58 8.08 7.46
CA ASP A 219 24.03 6.80 7.95
C ASP A 219 22.63 6.50 7.40
N PHE A 220 22.36 5.21 7.18
CA PHE A 220 21.04 4.68 6.84
C PHE A 220 20.44 4.06 8.09
N ILE A 221 19.37 4.66 8.58
CA ILE A 221 18.71 4.31 9.85
C ILE A 221 17.39 3.63 9.54
N ILE A 222 17.17 2.45 10.11
CA ILE A 222 15.89 1.75 10.02
C ILE A 222 15.15 1.84 11.35
N ILE A 223 13.89 2.27 11.31
CA ILE A 223 12.99 2.21 12.47
C ILE A 223 11.90 1.20 12.16
N ALA A 224 11.95 0.06 12.84
CA ALA A 224 11.14 -1.10 12.56
C ALA A 224 10.16 -1.40 13.70
N GLY A 225 8.88 -1.54 13.36
CA GLY A 225 7.80 -1.74 14.34
C GLY A 225 6.73 -2.71 13.83
N ARG A 226 6.04 -3.37 14.76
CA ARG A 226 4.94 -4.29 14.44
C ARG A 226 3.69 -3.49 14.02
N PRO A 227 3.09 -3.75 12.83
CA PRO A 227 1.86 -3.08 12.42
C PRO A 227 0.74 -3.37 13.42
N SER A 228 0.11 -2.30 13.94
CA SER A 228 -0.68 -2.29 15.17
C SER A 228 -1.60 -3.49 15.39
N MET A 229 -1.70 -3.94 16.64
CA MET A 229 -2.78 -4.83 17.06
C MET A 229 -4.11 -4.07 16.96
N GLY A 230 -5.13 -4.74 16.41
CA GLY A 230 -6.26 -4.02 15.79
C GLY A 230 -6.89 -4.68 14.55
N LYS A 231 -6.71 -5.99 14.34
CA LYS A 231 -7.59 -6.79 13.43
C LYS A 231 -8.60 -7.63 14.22
N ALA A 232 -8.88 -7.20 15.45
CA ALA A 232 -9.60 -7.92 16.48
C ALA A 232 -11.12 -7.97 16.19
N GLN A 233 -11.68 -9.17 16.20
CA GLN A 233 -13.12 -9.45 16.22
C GLN A 233 -13.46 -10.25 17.49
N PRO A 234 -14.65 -10.07 18.09
CA PRO A 234 -15.13 -10.94 19.18
C PRO A 234 -15.01 -12.43 18.86
N LEU A 235 -14.73 -13.27 19.86
CA LEU A 235 -14.61 -14.73 19.64
C LEU A 235 -15.90 -15.36 19.08
N ASP A 236 -17.07 -14.76 19.32
CA ASP A 236 -18.39 -15.17 18.80
C ASP A 236 -18.77 -14.55 17.44
N ALA A 237 -18.00 -13.56 16.96
CA ALA A 237 -18.20 -12.96 15.64
C ALA A 237 -18.08 -14.03 14.54
N ARG A 238 -18.79 -13.86 13.42
CA ARG A 238 -18.90 -14.91 12.40
C ARG A 238 -18.06 -14.61 11.17
N VAL A 239 -17.29 -15.60 10.73
CA VAL A 239 -16.47 -15.56 9.53
C VAL A 239 -17.06 -16.51 8.49
N LEU A 240 -17.12 -16.09 7.22
CA LEU A 240 -17.68 -16.91 6.16
C LEU A 240 -16.60 -17.84 5.56
N THR A 241 -16.63 -19.11 5.92
CA THR A 241 -15.83 -20.17 5.27
C THR A 241 -16.49 -20.63 3.98
N VAL A 242 -15.78 -21.34 3.09
CA VAL A 242 -16.42 -21.93 1.88
C VAL A 242 -17.42 -23.04 2.23
N ARG A 243 -17.41 -23.55 3.47
CA ARG A 243 -18.32 -24.58 4.00
C ARG A 243 -19.50 -24.01 4.80
N GLY A 244 -19.52 -22.71 5.08
CA GLY A 244 -20.54 -22.05 5.90
C GLY A 244 -19.97 -21.07 6.93
N TRP A 245 -20.82 -20.60 7.85
CA TRP A 245 -20.38 -19.72 8.94
C TRP A 245 -19.64 -20.50 10.03
N MET A 246 -18.51 -19.96 10.48
CA MET A 246 -17.76 -20.43 11.64
C MET A 246 -17.55 -19.23 12.58
N ARG A 247 -17.48 -19.44 13.90
CA ARG A 247 -17.12 -18.36 14.83
C ARG A 247 -15.64 -18.02 14.71
N MET A 248 -15.28 -16.79 15.03
CA MET A 248 -13.90 -16.31 14.99
C MET A 248 -12.98 -17.22 15.81
N GLY A 249 -13.39 -17.56 17.05
CA GLY A 249 -12.66 -18.46 17.96
C GLY A 249 -12.66 -19.95 17.60
N GLU A 250 -13.42 -20.38 16.59
CA GLU A 250 -13.49 -21.78 16.14
C GLU A 250 -12.52 -22.08 14.98
N LEU A 251 -12.05 -21.03 14.28
CA LEU A 251 -11.17 -21.13 13.10
C LEU A 251 -9.81 -21.78 13.40
N ARG A 252 -9.22 -22.38 12.36
CA ARG A 252 -7.89 -22.99 12.38
C ARG A 252 -7.06 -22.56 11.17
N VAL A 253 -5.73 -22.66 11.29
CA VAL A 253 -4.82 -22.41 10.17
C VAL A 253 -5.06 -23.45 9.07
N GLY A 254 -5.15 -22.99 7.82
CA GLY A 254 -5.48 -23.81 6.65
C GLY A 254 -6.96 -23.75 6.22
N ASP A 255 -7.87 -23.34 7.11
CA ASP A 255 -9.31 -23.25 6.81
C ASP A 255 -9.59 -22.35 5.61
N ALA A 256 -10.46 -22.80 4.69
CA ALA A 256 -10.76 -22.10 3.46
C ALA A 256 -11.90 -21.08 3.63
N LEU A 257 -11.67 -19.86 3.18
CA LEU A 257 -12.53 -18.69 3.39
C LEU A 257 -13.20 -18.23 2.10
N ALA A 258 -14.41 -17.68 2.21
CA ALA A 258 -15.08 -17.03 1.08
C ALA A 258 -14.46 -15.65 0.81
N SER A 259 -14.02 -15.43 -0.43
CA SER A 259 -13.55 -14.11 -0.89
C SER A 259 -14.72 -13.22 -1.35
N VAL A 260 -14.51 -11.90 -1.31
CA VAL A 260 -15.44 -10.89 -1.84
C VAL A 260 -15.65 -10.98 -3.35
N ASP A 261 -14.64 -11.47 -4.09
CA ASP A 261 -14.68 -11.66 -5.54
C ASP A 261 -14.99 -13.12 -5.96
N GLY A 262 -14.68 -14.10 -5.10
CA GLY A 262 -14.83 -15.53 -5.35
C GLY A 262 -13.52 -16.29 -5.62
N ARG A 263 -12.37 -15.62 -5.54
CA ARG A 263 -11.05 -16.27 -5.60
C ARG A 263 -10.78 -17.11 -4.33
N PRO A 264 -9.88 -18.11 -4.39
CA PRO A 264 -9.50 -18.90 -3.22
C PRO A 264 -8.84 -18.05 -2.12
N SER A 265 -9.25 -18.28 -0.87
CA SER A 265 -8.63 -17.68 0.32
C SER A 265 -8.55 -18.74 1.43
N ARG A 266 -7.53 -18.66 2.28
CA ARG A 266 -7.34 -19.54 3.45
C ARG A 266 -6.82 -18.75 4.65
N VAL A 267 -7.09 -19.22 5.86
CA VAL A 267 -6.44 -18.76 7.11
C VAL A 267 -4.96 -19.13 7.07
N ARG A 268 -4.07 -18.13 7.16
CA ARG A 268 -2.60 -18.27 7.24
C ARG A 268 -2.09 -18.29 8.69
N ALA A 269 -2.75 -17.58 9.60
CA ALA A 269 -2.41 -17.52 11.03
C ALA A 269 -3.59 -16.97 11.87
N ILE A 270 -3.57 -17.18 13.19
CA ILE A 270 -4.58 -16.75 14.16
C ILE A 270 -3.87 -16.18 15.40
N PHE A 271 -4.36 -15.08 15.98
CA PHE A 271 -3.73 -14.37 17.09
C PHE A 271 -4.79 -13.82 18.07
N PRO A 272 -4.81 -14.23 19.36
CA PRO A 272 -5.65 -13.60 20.40
C PRO A 272 -5.35 -12.11 20.59
N GLN A 273 -6.33 -11.34 21.06
CA GLN A 273 -6.26 -9.87 21.15
C GLN A 273 -6.88 -9.28 22.45
N GLY A 274 -7.09 -10.11 23.49
CA GLY A 274 -7.60 -9.65 24.80
C GLY A 274 -9.08 -9.23 24.77
N VAL A 275 -9.55 -8.61 25.86
CA VAL A 275 -10.92 -8.09 26.00
C VAL A 275 -10.97 -6.65 25.50
N GLN A 276 -11.85 -6.35 24.54
CA GLN A 276 -11.94 -5.03 23.90
C GLN A 276 -13.37 -4.46 23.85
N PRO A 277 -13.56 -3.12 23.79
CA PRO A 277 -14.86 -2.48 23.60
C PRO A 277 -15.46 -2.76 22.23
N ILE A 278 -16.72 -3.21 22.23
CA ILE A 278 -17.46 -3.66 21.05
C ILE A 278 -18.59 -2.68 20.72
N TYR A 279 -18.77 -2.45 19.42
CA TYR A 279 -19.75 -1.57 18.81
C TYR A 279 -20.62 -2.38 17.84
N ARG A 280 -21.91 -2.07 17.85
CA ARG A 280 -22.90 -2.60 16.92
C ARG A 280 -23.08 -1.65 15.75
N VAL A 281 -22.72 -2.10 14.55
CA VAL A 281 -22.83 -1.33 13.31
C VAL A 281 -24.04 -1.80 12.52
N THR A 282 -24.97 -0.91 12.18
CA THR A 282 -26.24 -1.23 11.51
C THR A 282 -26.35 -0.57 10.14
N PHE A 283 -26.97 -1.27 9.17
CA PHE A 283 -27.08 -0.83 7.77
C PHE A 283 -28.51 -0.68 7.27
N SER A 284 -28.65 0.01 6.14
CA SER A 284 -29.89 0.37 5.44
C SER A 284 -30.77 -0.79 4.95
N ASP A 285 -30.24 -2.02 4.90
CA ASP A 285 -31.03 -3.23 4.63
C ASP A 285 -31.36 -4.03 5.91
N GLY A 286 -30.98 -3.55 7.09
CA GLY A 286 -31.20 -4.24 8.36
C GLY A 286 -30.31 -5.46 8.55
N ARG A 287 -29.10 -5.48 7.99
CA ARG A 287 -27.99 -6.25 8.58
C ARG A 287 -27.34 -5.41 9.68
N ALA A 288 -26.76 -6.08 10.66
CA ALA A 288 -25.89 -5.46 11.66
C ALA A 288 -24.78 -6.44 12.05
N THR A 289 -23.67 -5.91 12.55
CA THR A 289 -22.53 -6.68 13.06
C THR A 289 -22.09 -6.16 14.43
N HIS A 290 -21.18 -6.89 15.09
CA HIS A 290 -20.46 -6.49 16.30
C HIS A 290 -18.95 -6.45 15.99
N CYS A 291 -18.29 -5.35 16.29
CA CYS A 291 -16.87 -5.15 16.00
C CYS A 291 -16.23 -4.06 16.89
N THR A 292 -14.91 -3.88 16.84
CA THR A 292 -14.19 -2.88 17.66
C THR A 292 -14.25 -1.46 17.06
N ALA A 293 -13.69 -0.45 17.75
CA ALA A 293 -13.70 0.95 17.29
C ALA A 293 -12.84 1.19 16.04
N ASP A 294 -11.67 0.54 15.99
CA ASP A 294 -10.60 0.77 15.00
C ASP A 294 -10.75 -0.09 13.75
N HIS A 295 -11.56 -1.13 13.85
CA HIS A 295 -12.16 -1.89 12.77
C HIS A 295 -12.53 -1.02 11.56
N LEU A 296 -11.85 -1.14 10.40
CA LEU A 296 -11.95 -0.14 9.32
C LEU A 296 -12.37 -0.62 7.92
N TRP A 297 -13.23 0.21 7.32
CA TRP A 297 -14.20 -0.20 6.31
C TRP A 297 -13.87 0.32 4.92
N ARG A 298 -14.18 -0.46 3.88
CA ARG A 298 -14.08 0.02 2.49
C ARG A 298 -15.37 0.73 2.05
N VAL A 299 -15.37 2.06 2.22
CA VAL A 299 -16.53 2.94 2.10
C VAL A 299 -16.55 3.74 0.81
N HIS A 300 -17.69 3.76 0.15
CA HIS A 300 -18.05 4.61 -0.99
C HIS A 300 -18.87 5.80 -0.46
N GLY A 301 -18.46 7.03 -0.76
CA GLY A 301 -19.05 8.26 -0.20
C GLY A 301 -19.45 9.30 -1.26
N PRO A 302 -20.33 10.27 -0.90
CA PRO A 302 -20.85 11.27 -1.84
C PRO A 302 -19.77 12.29 -2.24
N GLY A 303 -19.28 12.17 -3.47
CA GLY A 303 -18.29 13.05 -4.08
C GLY A 303 -16.84 12.53 -4.02
N TRP A 304 -16.62 11.22 -3.82
CA TRP A 304 -15.27 10.63 -3.89
C TRP A 304 -15.05 9.96 -5.25
N ARG A 305 -13.89 10.20 -5.89
CA ARG A 305 -13.49 9.55 -7.15
C ARG A 305 -13.21 8.04 -7.01
N ALA A 306 -12.86 7.59 -5.80
CA ALA A 306 -12.57 6.21 -5.45
C ALA A 306 -13.11 5.89 -4.03
N PRO A 307 -13.37 4.61 -3.68
CA PRO A 307 -13.69 4.22 -2.30
C PRO A 307 -12.52 4.52 -1.35
N ARG A 308 -12.86 4.85 -0.10
CA ARG A 308 -11.91 5.17 0.98
C ARG A 308 -12.00 4.14 2.11
N THR A 309 -11.02 4.17 3.00
CA THR A 309 -10.73 3.16 4.00
C THR A 309 -10.87 3.81 5.39
N LEU A 310 -11.89 3.48 6.20
CA LEU A 310 -12.39 4.32 7.33
C LEU A 310 -12.88 3.54 8.57
N THR A 311 -12.41 3.85 9.78
CA THR A 311 -12.75 3.10 11.03
C THR A 311 -14.23 3.14 11.41
N THR A 312 -14.72 2.17 12.20
CA THR A 312 -16.05 2.18 12.83
C THR A 312 -16.29 3.49 13.57
N ALA A 313 -15.30 3.95 14.34
CA ALA A 313 -15.33 5.27 14.99
C ALA A 313 -15.41 6.44 13.99
N ARG A 314 -14.69 6.38 12.86
CA ARG A 314 -14.74 7.43 11.82
C ARG A 314 -16.06 7.41 11.03
N VAL A 315 -16.64 6.23 10.82
CA VAL A 315 -17.98 6.07 10.23
C VAL A 315 -19.03 6.64 11.17
N ALA A 316 -18.96 6.36 12.48
CA ALA A 316 -19.83 6.96 13.49
C ALA A 316 -19.75 8.50 13.47
N ALA A 317 -18.54 9.06 13.46
CA ALA A 317 -18.31 10.50 13.38
C ALA A 317 -18.86 11.11 12.07
N LEU A 318 -18.73 10.42 10.92
CA LEU A 318 -19.31 10.89 9.66
C LEU A 318 -20.85 10.77 9.64
N LEU A 319 -21.44 9.75 10.27
CA LEU A 319 -22.90 9.64 10.42
C LEU A 319 -23.51 10.75 11.28
N ALA A 320 -22.73 11.35 12.19
CA ALA A 320 -23.17 12.56 12.88
C ALA A 320 -23.43 13.73 11.91
N VAL A 321 -22.69 13.82 10.79
CA VAL A 321 -22.80 14.91 9.81
C VAL A 321 -23.95 14.67 8.81
N PRO A 322 -24.92 15.60 8.67
CA PRO A 322 -26.09 15.41 7.80
C PRO A 322 -25.78 15.05 6.33
N ARG A 323 -24.68 15.56 5.77
CA ARG A 323 -24.21 15.25 4.39
C ARG A 323 -23.99 13.76 4.12
N TYR A 324 -23.64 12.97 5.15
CA TYR A 324 -23.20 11.58 5.00
C TYR A 324 -24.21 10.54 5.48
N ARG A 325 -25.22 10.94 6.28
CA ARG A 325 -26.30 10.06 6.78
C ARG A 325 -26.97 9.29 5.63
N GLY A 326 -26.91 7.96 5.66
CA GLY A 326 -27.46 7.08 4.63
C GLY A 326 -26.78 7.17 3.25
N ARG A 327 -25.65 7.88 3.12
CA ARG A 327 -24.90 8.05 1.84
C ARG A 327 -23.55 7.34 1.81
N LEU A 328 -22.96 7.02 2.96
CA LEU A 328 -21.79 6.13 3.09
C LEU A 328 -22.21 4.68 2.84
N ARG A 329 -21.53 3.94 1.93
CA ARG A 329 -21.92 2.58 1.49
C ARG A 329 -20.72 1.64 1.42
N ILE A 330 -20.93 0.33 1.60
CA ILE A 330 -19.84 -0.67 1.56
C ILE A 330 -19.83 -1.50 0.27
N ASP A 331 -18.82 -2.37 0.12
CA ASP A 331 -18.80 -3.42 -0.90
C ASP A 331 -19.85 -4.53 -0.62
N VAL A 332 -20.23 -5.28 -1.65
CA VAL A 332 -21.13 -6.46 -1.56
C VAL A 332 -20.41 -7.66 -2.16
N PRO A 333 -20.56 -8.87 -1.58
CA PRO A 333 -19.87 -10.05 -2.09
C PRO A 333 -20.41 -10.47 -3.46
N SER A 334 -19.55 -11.00 -4.33
CA SER A 334 -19.92 -11.52 -5.66
C SER A 334 -20.90 -12.69 -5.62
N GLY A 335 -20.99 -13.36 -4.46
CA GLY A 335 -21.76 -14.57 -4.23
C GLY A 335 -21.13 -15.85 -4.79
N ALA A 336 -19.95 -15.78 -5.42
CA ALA A 336 -19.27 -16.92 -6.02
C ALA A 336 -18.51 -17.76 -4.97
N PHE A 337 -19.27 -18.50 -4.16
CA PHE A 337 -18.78 -19.42 -3.11
C PHE A 337 -19.82 -20.50 -2.78
N GLY A 338 -19.47 -21.42 -1.89
CA GLY A 338 -20.35 -22.48 -1.38
C GLY A 338 -20.13 -23.86 -2.02
N HIS A 339 -20.71 -24.89 -1.40
CA HIS A 339 -20.46 -26.29 -1.75
C HIS A 339 -21.29 -26.78 -2.96
N ARG A 340 -20.75 -27.77 -3.69
CA ARG A 340 -21.43 -28.47 -4.80
C ARG A 340 -22.00 -29.85 -4.42
N GLU A 341 -22.05 -30.16 -3.12
CA GLU A 341 -22.66 -31.39 -2.59
C GLU A 341 -24.13 -31.55 -3.04
N PRO A 342 -24.60 -32.80 -3.28
CA PRO A 342 -25.96 -33.06 -3.72
C PRO A 342 -27.00 -32.61 -2.68
N LEU A 343 -28.16 -32.17 -3.18
CA LEU A 343 -29.25 -31.62 -2.38
C LEU A 343 -30.50 -32.51 -2.50
N PRO A 344 -31.19 -32.89 -1.40
CA PRO A 344 -32.28 -33.86 -1.43
C PRO A 344 -33.51 -33.43 -2.24
N LEU A 345 -33.63 -32.13 -2.53
CA LEU A 345 -34.69 -31.55 -3.32
C LEU A 345 -34.08 -30.48 -4.24
N ALA A 346 -34.60 -30.35 -5.47
CA ALA A 346 -34.14 -29.30 -6.38
C ALA A 346 -34.30 -27.91 -5.73
N PRO A 347 -33.28 -27.04 -5.71
CA PRO A 347 -33.34 -25.77 -4.97
C PRO A 347 -34.53 -24.88 -5.37
N TRP A 348 -34.82 -24.79 -6.67
CA TRP A 348 -35.99 -24.07 -7.19
C TRP A 348 -37.32 -24.62 -6.65
N LEU A 349 -37.45 -25.95 -6.57
CA LEU A 349 -38.65 -26.60 -6.04
C LEU A 349 -38.81 -26.33 -4.53
N LEU A 350 -37.73 -26.41 -3.75
CA LEU A 350 -37.77 -26.06 -2.33
C LEU A 350 -38.22 -24.59 -2.12
N GLY A 351 -37.69 -23.67 -2.92
CA GLY A 351 -38.05 -22.26 -2.87
C GLY A 351 -39.51 -22.00 -3.23
N ALA A 352 -39.98 -22.63 -4.31
CA ALA A 352 -41.37 -22.54 -4.76
C ALA A 352 -42.36 -23.01 -3.68
N LEU A 353 -42.03 -24.06 -2.94
CA LEU A 353 -42.86 -24.60 -1.85
C LEU A 353 -42.85 -23.71 -0.60
N LEU A 354 -41.67 -23.27 -0.15
CA LEU A 354 -41.53 -22.41 1.05
C LEU A 354 -42.26 -21.06 0.91
N ALA A 355 -42.49 -20.59 -0.31
CA ALA A 355 -43.20 -19.35 -0.60
C ALA A 355 -44.70 -19.53 -0.94
N ASP A 356 -45.26 -20.75 -0.97
CA ASP A 356 -46.70 -20.93 -1.21
C ASP A 356 -47.55 -20.40 -0.05
N ARG A 357 -48.51 -19.54 -0.41
CA ARG A 357 -49.42 -18.87 0.52
C ARG A 357 -50.77 -19.58 0.65
N ARG A 358 -51.02 -20.67 -0.10
CA ARG A 358 -52.17 -21.56 0.05
C ARG A 358 -51.95 -22.59 1.17
N ALA A 359 -50.74 -23.16 1.25
CA ALA A 359 -50.30 -24.02 2.35
C ALA A 359 -50.53 -23.37 3.74
N ALA A 360 -50.26 -22.06 3.85
CA ALA A 360 -50.48 -21.24 5.04
C ALA A 360 -51.96 -21.11 5.52
N ARG A 361 -52.92 -21.77 4.85
CA ARG A 361 -54.35 -21.80 5.23
C ARG A 361 -54.86 -23.20 5.60
N ARG A 362 -54.02 -24.24 5.64
CA ARG A 362 -54.43 -25.61 5.96
C ARG A 362 -54.34 -25.88 7.47
N ARG A 363 -55.31 -26.63 8.02
CA ARG A 363 -55.40 -26.93 9.48
C ARG A 363 -54.30 -27.85 10.00
N THR A 364 -53.72 -28.73 9.18
CA THR A 364 -52.64 -29.65 9.59
C THR A 364 -51.36 -29.43 8.77
N PRO A 365 -50.17 -29.54 9.38
CA PRO A 365 -48.89 -29.35 8.67
C PRO A 365 -48.67 -30.29 7.47
N ALA A 366 -49.14 -31.55 7.55
CA ALA A 366 -49.06 -32.50 6.44
C ALA A 366 -49.93 -32.05 5.23
N ALA A 367 -51.15 -31.55 5.50
CA ALA A 367 -52.02 -31.00 4.45
C ALA A 367 -51.47 -29.69 3.85
N ALA A 368 -50.69 -28.91 4.61
CA ALA A 368 -50.00 -27.73 4.09
C ALA A 368 -48.95 -28.12 3.03
N TRP A 369 -48.07 -29.08 3.33
CA TRP A 369 -47.06 -29.57 2.37
C TRP A 369 -47.66 -30.31 1.17
N ALA A 370 -48.70 -31.14 1.38
CA ALA A 370 -49.40 -31.79 0.28
C ALA A 370 -50.06 -30.78 -0.68
N ALA A 371 -50.69 -29.72 -0.14
CA ALA A 371 -51.26 -28.65 -0.95
C ALA A 371 -50.20 -27.83 -1.71
N ALA A 372 -49.05 -27.53 -1.09
CA ALA A 372 -47.95 -26.84 -1.75
C ALA A 372 -47.41 -27.67 -2.93
N LEU A 373 -47.15 -28.96 -2.71
CA LEU A 373 -46.64 -29.89 -3.74
C LEU A 373 -47.63 -30.01 -4.90
N GLY A 374 -48.91 -30.26 -4.63
CA GLY A 374 -49.93 -30.37 -5.68
C GLY A 374 -50.12 -29.10 -6.52
N VAL A 375 -49.96 -27.91 -5.93
CA VAL A 375 -50.04 -26.64 -6.68
C VAL A 375 -48.79 -26.39 -7.53
N VAL A 376 -47.59 -26.76 -7.04
CA VAL A 376 -46.34 -26.58 -7.80
C VAL A 376 -46.20 -27.59 -8.94
N THR A 377 -46.62 -28.84 -8.77
CA THR A 377 -46.64 -29.83 -9.85
C THR A 377 -47.66 -29.46 -10.93
N ALA A 378 -48.91 -29.15 -10.54
CA ALA A 378 -49.97 -28.81 -11.49
C ALA A 378 -49.67 -27.56 -12.33
N ARG A 379 -48.97 -26.56 -11.78
CA ARG A 379 -48.63 -25.32 -12.51
C ARG A 379 -47.40 -25.42 -13.44
N ARG A 380 -46.62 -26.50 -13.39
CA ARG A 380 -45.36 -26.64 -14.17
C ARG A 380 -45.06 -28.05 -14.66
N ALA A 381 -46.08 -28.86 -14.93
CA ALA A 381 -45.91 -30.25 -15.41
C ALA A 381 -44.87 -30.42 -16.54
N PRO A 382 -44.82 -29.59 -17.62
CA PRO A 382 -43.80 -29.74 -18.67
C PRO A 382 -42.37 -29.42 -18.20
N ALA A 383 -42.22 -28.39 -17.37
CA ALA A 383 -40.91 -27.92 -16.90
C ALA A 383 -40.30 -28.79 -15.79
N LEU A 384 -41.15 -29.45 -14.99
CA LEU A 384 -40.71 -30.39 -13.96
C LEU A 384 -40.35 -31.76 -14.56
N ALA A 385 -40.99 -32.19 -15.65
CA ALA A 385 -40.63 -33.40 -16.38
C ALA A 385 -39.20 -33.30 -16.96
N ALA A 386 -38.86 -32.19 -17.62
CA ALA A 386 -37.51 -31.96 -18.15
C ALA A 386 -36.43 -31.95 -17.06
N ALA A 387 -36.73 -31.41 -15.87
CA ALA A 387 -35.81 -31.38 -14.74
C ALA A 387 -35.52 -32.76 -14.13
N ALA A 388 -36.43 -33.74 -14.29
CA ALA A 388 -36.21 -35.12 -13.85
C ALA A 388 -35.22 -35.89 -14.73
N ALA A 389 -34.92 -35.39 -15.94
CA ALA A 389 -34.00 -35.99 -16.90
C ALA A 389 -32.59 -35.33 -16.91
N GLY A 390 -32.26 -34.49 -15.92
CA GLY A 390 -30.92 -33.92 -15.73
C GLY A 390 -30.56 -32.72 -16.62
N GLY A 391 -31.48 -32.22 -17.45
CA GLY A 391 -31.25 -31.06 -18.31
C GLY A 391 -31.19 -29.72 -17.56
N ALA A 392 -30.31 -28.81 -18.00
CA ALA A 392 -30.20 -27.46 -17.44
C ALA A 392 -31.38 -26.55 -17.88
N LEU A 393 -32.06 -25.93 -16.92
CA LEU A 393 -33.21 -25.05 -17.17
C LEU A 393 -32.79 -23.64 -17.62
N THR A 394 -33.15 -23.25 -18.84
CA THR A 394 -33.13 -21.85 -19.30
C THR A 394 -34.47 -21.15 -18.95
N PRO A 395 -34.45 -19.87 -18.52
CA PRO A 395 -35.67 -19.17 -18.10
C PRO A 395 -36.38 -18.48 -19.27
N ALA A 396 -37.47 -19.07 -19.76
CA ALA A 396 -38.44 -18.36 -20.60
C ALA A 396 -39.42 -17.51 -19.74
N PRO A 397 -39.75 -16.27 -20.13
CA PRO A 397 -40.70 -15.44 -19.41
C PRO A 397 -42.15 -15.88 -19.68
N VAL A 398 -42.93 -16.10 -18.63
CA VAL A 398 -44.38 -16.34 -18.75
C VAL A 398 -45.13 -15.02 -18.60
N THR A 399 -45.33 -14.33 -19.71
CA THR A 399 -46.28 -13.21 -19.82
C THR A 399 -47.65 -13.75 -20.23
N GLY A 400 -48.56 -13.88 -19.26
CA GLY A 400 -49.94 -14.28 -19.50
C GLY A 400 -50.62 -14.78 -18.24
N GLU A 401 -51.81 -14.26 -17.94
CA GLU A 401 -52.73 -14.90 -17.00
C GLU A 401 -53.55 -15.96 -17.75
N PRO A 402 -53.56 -17.23 -17.31
CA PRO A 402 -54.61 -18.15 -17.70
C PRO A 402 -55.87 -17.84 -16.88
N ALA A 403 -57.00 -17.70 -17.58
CA ALA A 403 -58.31 -17.41 -17.00
C ALA A 403 -58.87 -18.60 -16.18
N GLY A 404 -60.11 -18.44 -15.70
CA GLY A 404 -60.69 -19.27 -14.65
C GLY A 404 -60.77 -20.78 -14.94
N ALA A 405 -60.17 -21.56 -14.04
CA ALA A 405 -60.57 -22.93 -13.75
C ALA A 405 -60.36 -23.21 -12.25
N ALA A 406 -61.43 -23.50 -11.53
CA ALA A 406 -61.37 -24.00 -10.15
C ALA A 406 -61.55 -25.52 -10.19
N PRO A 407 -60.58 -26.33 -9.72
CA PRO A 407 -60.81 -27.75 -9.52
C PRO A 407 -61.87 -27.93 -8.43
N ALA A 408 -62.87 -28.78 -8.69
CA ALA A 408 -63.91 -29.12 -7.74
C ALA A 408 -63.36 -29.90 -6.52
N ALA A 409 -64.23 -30.15 -5.53
CA ALA A 409 -63.85 -30.89 -4.33
C ALA A 409 -63.45 -32.35 -4.67
N GLY A 410 -62.16 -32.63 -4.53
CA GLY A 410 -61.55 -33.95 -4.68
C GLY A 410 -60.21 -33.99 -3.93
N GLY A 411 -59.78 -35.19 -3.53
CA GLY A 411 -58.54 -35.35 -2.77
C GLY A 411 -57.34 -34.78 -3.51
N SER A 412 -56.48 -34.00 -2.83
CA SER A 412 -55.19 -33.61 -3.41
C SER A 412 -54.36 -34.88 -3.65
N PRO A 413 -53.75 -35.06 -4.84
CA PRO A 413 -53.00 -36.27 -5.14
C PRO A 413 -51.87 -36.47 -4.12
N PRO A 414 -51.55 -37.73 -3.76
CA PRO A 414 -50.51 -38.01 -2.77
C PRO A 414 -49.19 -37.41 -3.22
N ALA A 415 -48.56 -36.66 -2.31
CA ALA A 415 -47.26 -36.05 -2.54
C ALA A 415 -46.22 -37.13 -2.93
N PRO A 416 -45.41 -36.92 -3.99
CA PRO A 416 -44.53 -37.96 -4.51
C PRO A 416 -43.56 -38.44 -3.42
N PRO A 417 -43.41 -39.76 -3.18
CA PRO A 417 -42.72 -40.29 -2.00
C PRO A 417 -41.30 -39.75 -1.80
N ALA A 418 -40.55 -39.54 -2.88
CA ALA A 418 -39.21 -38.97 -2.84
C ALA A 418 -39.19 -37.53 -2.27
N ALA A 419 -40.14 -36.67 -2.65
CA ALA A 419 -40.23 -35.31 -2.12
C ALA A 419 -40.70 -35.30 -0.65
N VAL A 420 -41.60 -36.22 -0.26
CA VAL A 420 -41.99 -36.40 1.14
C VAL A 420 -40.80 -36.86 1.99
N ARG A 421 -39.99 -37.80 1.48
CA ARG A 421 -38.77 -38.27 2.13
C ARG A 421 -37.76 -37.13 2.28
N ALA A 422 -37.46 -36.41 1.21
CA ALA A 422 -36.58 -35.23 1.24
C ALA A 422 -37.04 -34.15 2.23
N LEU A 423 -38.36 -33.87 2.32
CA LEU A 423 -38.88 -32.89 3.29
C LEU A 423 -38.80 -33.39 4.75
N ARG A 424 -38.82 -34.71 4.99
CA ARG A 424 -38.53 -35.31 6.31
C ARG A 424 -37.04 -35.24 6.64
N GLU A 425 -36.17 -35.63 5.69
CA GLU A 425 -34.70 -35.52 5.80
C GLU A 425 -34.24 -34.08 6.09
N LEU A 426 -34.94 -33.07 5.53
CA LEU A 426 -34.66 -31.65 5.77
C LEU A 426 -35.35 -31.08 7.03
N GLY A 427 -36.07 -31.90 7.81
CA GLY A 427 -36.73 -31.49 9.05
C GLY A 427 -37.87 -30.47 8.87
N LEU A 428 -38.43 -30.38 7.66
CA LEU A 428 -39.48 -29.42 7.28
C LEU A 428 -40.89 -30.05 7.28
N TRP A 429 -40.99 -31.35 6.98
CA TRP A 429 -42.25 -32.10 7.07
C TRP A 429 -42.80 -32.05 8.50
N GLY A 430 -44.13 -31.94 8.64
CA GLY A 430 -44.78 -31.85 9.95
C GLY A 430 -44.70 -30.48 10.65
N ARG A 431 -43.85 -29.54 10.21
CA ARG A 431 -43.79 -28.18 10.79
C ARG A 431 -44.90 -27.27 10.28
N PRO A 432 -45.54 -26.46 11.15
CA PRO A 432 -46.49 -25.45 10.70
C PRO A 432 -45.76 -24.33 9.91
N PRO A 433 -46.43 -23.60 9.00
CA PRO A 433 -45.79 -22.59 8.15
C PRO A 433 -45.12 -21.41 8.87
N ALA A 434 -45.38 -21.21 10.16
CA ALA A 434 -44.67 -20.24 10.99
C ALA A 434 -43.23 -20.68 11.35
N ASP A 435 -42.96 -21.99 11.38
CA ASP A 435 -41.69 -22.59 11.81
C ASP A 435 -40.84 -23.10 10.64
N TRP A 436 -41.26 -22.80 9.40
CA TRP A 436 -40.50 -23.08 8.19
C TRP A 436 -39.21 -22.25 8.16
N PHE A 437 -38.21 -22.79 7.48
CA PHE A 437 -36.86 -22.23 7.38
C PHE A 437 -36.18 -22.69 6.09
N ILE A 438 -35.08 -22.04 5.70
CA ILE A 438 -34.18 -22.56 4.66
C ILE A 438 -33.11 -23.41 5.36
N PRO A 439 -32.94 -24.71 5.04
CA PRO A 439 -31.90 -25.52 5.67
C PRO A 439 -30.50 -25.03 5.29
N GLU A 440 -29.55 -25.07 6.24
CA GLU A 440 -28.19 -24.51 6.05
C GLU A 440 -27.46 -25.07 4.83
N ARG A 441 -27.65 -26.36 4.49
CA ARG A 441 -27.10 -26.97 3.25
C ARG A 441 -27.62 -26.36 1.94
N TYR A 442 -28.61 -25.47 1.97
CA TYR A 442 -29.00 -24.64 0.82
C TYR A 442 -28.49 -23.19 0.94
N LEU A 443 -28.24 -22.69 2.15
CA LEU A 443 -27.61 -21.38 2.39
C LEU A 443 -26.09 -21.42 2.19
N GLY A 444 -25.46 -22.59 2.37
CA GLY A 444 -24.04 -22.86 2.09
C GLY A 444 -23.76 -23.42 0.68
N ALA A 445 -24.78 -23.70 -0.13
CA ALA A 445 -24.62 -24.27 -1.47
C ALA A 445 -23.97 -23.30 -2.47
N ALA A 446 -23.53 -23.81 -3.62
CA ALA A 446 -22.98 -23.02 -4.71
C ALA A 446 -23.95 -21.92 -5.21
N ARG A 447 -23.40 -20.88 -5.84
CA ARG A 447 -24.14 -19.67 -6.26
C ARG A 447 -25.35 -20.02 -7.13
N GLU A 448 -25.22 -21.00 -8.00
CA GLU A 448 -26.23 -21.45 -8.96
C GLU A 448 -27.43 -22.08 -8.23
N ALA A 449 -27.17 -22.92 -7.23
CA ALA A 449 -28.19 -23.54 -6.39
C ALA A 449 -28.92 -22.48 -5.52
N ARG A 450 -28.18 -21.53 -4.95
CA ARG A 450 -28.75 -20.41 -4.19
C ARG A 450 -29.59 -19.46 -5.06
N GLN A 451 -29.15 -19.18 -6.28
CA GLN A 451 -29.92 -18.39 -7.23
C GLN A 451 -31.22 -19.12 -7.63
N ALA A 452 -31.15 -20.40 -7.99
CA ALA A 452 -32.33 -21.20 -8.31
C ALA A 452 -33.34 -21.27 -7.15
N LEU A 453 -32.86 -21.38 -5.89
CA LEU A 453 -33.71 -21.30 -4.70
C LEU A 453 -34.42 -19.95 -4.57
N LEU A 454 -33.70 -18.84 -4.79
CA LEU A 454 -34.29 -17.50 -4.79
C LEU A 454 -35.34 -17.36 -5.90
N ASP A 455 -35.04 -17.83 -7.11
CA ASP A 455 -35.97 -17.79 -8.24
C ASP A 455 -37.24 -18.61 -7.98
N GLY A 456 -37.14 -19.71 -7.22
CA GLY A 456 -38.29 -20.47 -6.72
C GLY A 456 -39.16 -19.65 -5.75
N LEU A 457 -38.52 -19.07 -4.72
CA LEU A 457 -39.20 -18.21 -3.72
C LEU A 457 -39.91 -17.01 -4.37
N LEU A 458 -39.30 -16.41 -5.39
CA LEU A 458 -39.86 -15.28 -6.12
C LEU A 458 -40.99 -15.71 -7.09
N ALA A 459 -40.90 -16.89 -7.70
CA ALA A 459 -41.91 -17.36 -8.67
C ALA A 459 -43.29 -17.67 -8.04
N THR A 460 -43.37 -18.11 -6.79
CA THR A 460 -44.66 -18.41 -6.12
C THR A 460 -45.13 -17.35 -5.14
N GLY A 461 -44.22 -16.69 -4.41
CA GLY A 461 -44.57 -15.70 -3.39
C GLY A 461 -44.22 -14.24 -3.72
N GLY A 462 -43.44 -13.99 -4.78
CA GLY A 462 -43.01 -12.66 -5.17
C GLY A 462 -44.13 -11.83 -5.81
N ARG A 463 -44.23 -10.55 -5.43
CA ARG A 463 -45.02 -9.54 -6.17
C ARG A 463 -44.14 -8.36 -6.54
N GLY A 464 -44.22 -7.92 -7.79
CA GLY A 464 -43.47 -6.77 -8.28
C GLY A 464 -43.86 -5.48 -7.56
N ALA A 465 -42.87 -4.61 -7.35
CA ALA A 465 -43.07 -3.23 -6.94
C ALA A 465 -42.27 -2.30 -7.87
N ARG A 466 -42.72 -1.05 -8.01
CA ARG A 466 -42.10 -0.05 -8.90
C ARG A 466 -40.59 0.09 -8.61
N ALA A 467 -39.81 0.35 -9.67
CA ALA A 467 -38.35 0.53 -9.66
C ALA A 467 -37.52 -0.68 -9.16
N GLY A 468 -37.75 -1.86 -9.75
CA GLY A 468 -36.84 -3.01 -9.65
C GLY A 468 -36.78 -3.68 -8.27
N ARG A 469 -37.86 -3.63 -7.50
CA ARG A 469 -37.95 -4.24 -6.16
C ARG A 469 -39.04 -5.29 -6.13
N VAL A 470 -38.79 -6.41 -5.46
CA VAL A 470 -39.77 -7.49 -5.29
C VAL A 470 -40.20 -7.54 -3.83
N ARG A 471 -41.50 -7.75 -3.60
CA ARG A 471 -42.09 -7.95 -2.28
C ARG A 471 -42.50 -9.41 -2.12
N LEU A 472 -41.75 -10.15 -1.31
CA LEU A 472 -42.13 -11.49 -0.86
C LEU A 472 -42.81 -11.38 0.51
N VAL A 473 -43.80 -12.24 0.80
CA VAL A 473 -44.48 -12.29 2.10
C VAL A 473 -44.57 -13.74 2.58
N VAL A 474 -43.89 -14.03 3.68
CA VAL A 474 -43.80 -15.37 4.31
C VAL A 474 -44.54 -15.39 5.65
N ALA A 475 -44.82 -16.57 6.18
CA ALA A 475 -45.54 -16.73 7.45
C ALA A 475 -44.61 -16.58 8.67
N GLY A 476 -43.52 -17.35 8.73
CA GLY A 476 -42.55 -17.34 9.82
C GLY A 476 -41.57 -16.15 9.81
N GLU A 477 -41.06 -15.77 10.99
CA GLU A 477 -39.93 -14.83 11.07
C GLU A 477 -38.62 -15.50 10.63
N ARG A 478 -38.41 -16.76 11.03
CA ARG A 478 -37.20 -17.52 10.70
C ARG A 478 -36.97 -17.56 9.19
N LEU A 479 -37.94 -18.07 8.43
CA LEU A 479 -37.92 -18.03 6.96
C LEU A 479 -37.69 -16.61 6.38
N ALA A 480 -38.18 -15.55 7.03
CA ALA A 480 -37.93 -14.18 6.55
C ALA A 480 -36.47 -13.74 6.74
N ARG A 481 -35.84 -14.12 7.87
CA ARG A 481 -34.41 -13.92 8.13
C ARG A 481 -33.55 -14.77 7.17
N ASP A 482 -33.93 -16.02 6.94
CA ASP A 482 -33.22 -16.95 6.04
C ASP A 482 -33.28 -16.46 4.57
N VAL A 483 -34.43 -16.00 4.11
CA VAL A 483 -34.60 -15.33 2.81
C VAL A 483 -33.69 -14.11 2.69
N ALA A 484 -33.52 -13.34 3.78
CA ALA A 484 -32.62 -12.20 3.78
C ALA A 484 -31.14 -12.63 3.73
N ALA A 485 -30.75 -13.70 4.42
CA ALA A 485 -29.42 -14.28 4.32
C ALA A 485 -29.12 -14.77 2.89
N LEU A 486 -30.05 -15.53 2.28
CA LEU A 486 -29.95 -16.00 0.91
C LEU A 486 -29.73 -14.86 -0.09
N VAL A 487 -30.59 -13.84 -0.07
CA VAL A 487 -30.50 -12.68 -0.98
C VAL A 487 -29.18 -11.92 -0.77
N ARG A 488 -28.75 -11.70 0.47
CA ARG A 488 -27.48 -11.01 0.78
C ARG A 488 -26.26 -11.83 0.33
N SER A 489 -26.32 -13.16 0.46
CA SER A 489 -25.26 -14.09 0.03
C SER A 489 -25.01 -14.08 -1.49
N LEU A 490 -25.97 -13.60 -2.28
CA LEU A 490 -25.89 -13.49 -3.74
C LEU A 490 -25.48 -12.08 -4.21
N GLY A 491 -25.18 -11.16 -3.29
CA GLY A 491 -24.92 -9.74 -3.56
C GLY A 491 -26.19 -8.88 -3.66
N GLY A 492 -27.36 -9.44 -3.38
CA GLY A 492 -28.64 -8.71 -3.35
C GLY A 492 -28.89 -7.97 -2.03
N GLY A 493 -30.00 -7.21 -1.98
CA GLY A 493 -30.43 -6.49 -0.78
C GLY A 493 -31.77 -6.97 -0.26
N CYS A 494 -31.89 -7.30 1.02
CA CYS A 494 -33.17 -7.68 1.60
C CYS A 494 -33.40 -7.00 2.95
N ALA A 495 -34.52 -6.26 3.06
CA ALA A 495 -35.00 -5.67 4.30
C ALA A 495 -36.30 -6.38 4.76
N VAL A 496 -36.27 -6.94 5.97
CA VAL A 496 -37.36 -7.68 6.59
C VAL A 496 -38.16 -6.76 7.51
N ARG A 497 -39.51 -6.85 7.50
CA ARG A 497 -40.38 -6.15 8.46
C ARG A 497 -41.62 -7.00 8.81
N PRO A 498 -42.14 -6.93 10.05
CA PRO A 498 -43.41 -7.56 10.40
C PRO A 498 -44.57 -6.90 9.65
N ARG A 499 -45.58 -7.69 9.27
CA ARG A 499 -46.76 -7.21 8.55
C ARG A 499 -47.83 -6.74 9.54
N ARG A 500 -47.84 -5.43 9.86
CA ARG A 500 -49.03 -4.81 10.46
C ARG A 500 -50.23 -5.02 9.52
N ALA A 501 -51.35 -5.48 10.07
CA ALA A 501 -52.62 -5.67 9.38
C ALA A 501 -53.66 -4.68 9.95
N LYS A 502 -54.73 -4.39 9.19
CA LYS A 502 -55.91 -3.71 9.74
C LYS A 502 -56.79 -4.69 10.53
N ASP A 503 -56.80 -5.97 10.13
CA ASP A 503 -57.60 -7.03 10.74
C ASP A 503 -56.72 -8.02 11.51
N ALA A 504 -57.17 -8.47 12.68
CA ALA A 504 -56.34 -9.13 13.70
C ALA A 504 -55.77 -10.52 13.34
N THR A 505 -56.22 -11.15 12.25
CA THR A 505 -56.08 -12.60 12.02
C THR A 505 -54.87 -13.04 11.18
N ALA A 506 -54.03 -12.11 10.71
CA ALA A 506 -53.05 -12.44 9.65
C ALA A 506 -51.62 -11.91 9.90
N ARG A 507 -51.02 -12.40 11.00
CA ARG A 507 -49.57 -12.28 11.33
C ARG A 507 -48.71 -12.84 10.18
N GLY A 508 -47.52 -12.26 9.97
CA GLY A 508 -46.58 -12.68 8.93
C GLY A 508 -45.53 -11.62 8.62
N TRP A 509 -44.57 -11.93 7.74
CA TRP A 509 -43.37 -11.11 7.52
C TRP A 509 -43.19 -10.71 6.05
N VAL A 510 -42.67 -9.51 5.83
CA VAL A 510 -42.50 -8.90 4.50
C VAL A 510 -41.02 -8.72 4.21
N CYS A 511 -40.53 -9.42 3.20
CA CYS A 511 -39.17 -9.27 2.66
C CYS A 511 -39.23 -8.30 1.47
N ARG A 512 -38.57 -7.15 1.60
CA ARG A 512 -38.36 -6.17 0.51
C ARG A 512 -37.03 -6.47 -0.16
N ILE A 513 -37.09 -7.15 -1.29
CA ILE A 513 -35.94 -7.70 -2.02
C ILE A 513 -35.55 -6.75 -3.15
N ARG A 514 -34.25 -6.47 -3.26
CA ARG A 514 -33.57 -6.03 -4.48
C ARG A 514 -32.81 -7.26 -5.00
N PRO A 515 -33.16 -7.82 -6.17
CA PRO A 515 -32.48 -9.00 -6.67
C PRO A 515 -30.99 -8.71 -6.95
N PRO A 516 -30.13 -9.72 -6.90
CA PRO A 516 -28.73 -9.57 -7.29
C PRO A 516 -28.60 -9.27 -8.80
N ALA A 517 -27.46 -8.73 -9.21
CA ALA A 517 -27.15 -8.59 -10.63
C ALA A 517 -26.97 -9.97 -11.28
N ALA A 518 -27.63 -10.19 -12.42
CA ALA A 518 -27.54 -11.46 -13.14
C ALA A 518 -26.11 -11.74 -13.62
N ALA A 519 -25.64 -12.97 -13.41
CA ALA A 519 -24.31 -13.38 -13.86
C ALA A 519 -24.20 -13.31 -15.40
N GLY A 520 -23.08 -12.77 -15.90
CA GLY A 520 -22.73 -12.85 -17.33
C GLY A 520 -23.43 -11.88 -18.29
N ARG A 521 -24.28 -10.95 -17.84
CA ARG A 521 -24.89 -9.92 -18.73
C ARG A 521 -24.84 -8.49 -18.17
N ALA A 522 -23.63 -7.99 -17.94
CA ALA A 522 -23.39 -6.55 -17.83
C ALA A 522 -23.49 -5.91 -19.22
N ARG A 523 -24.67 -5.41 -19.60
CA ARG A 523 -24.79 -4.48 -20.75
C ARG A 523 -24.12 -3.14 -20.37
N PRO A 524 -23.35 -2.51 -21.26
CA PRO A 524 -22.82 -1.16 -21.03
C PRO A 524 -23.93 -0.17 -20.65
N GLY A 525 -23.64 0.76 -19.74
CA GLY A 525 -24.54 1.86 -19.37
C GLY A 525 -25.64 1.56 -18.33
N LEU A 526 -25.79 0.32 -17.86
CA LEU A 526 -26.76 0.01 -16.79
C LEU A 526 -26.22 0.38 -15.38
N ALA A 527 -27.11 0.87 -14.52
CA ALA A 527 -26.75 1.58 -13.29
C ALA A 527 -25.89 0.77 -12.30
N ALA A 528 -24.99 1.48 -11.60
CA ALA A 528 -24.03 0.93 -10.65
C ALA A 528 -24.67 -0.03 -9.61
N PRO A 529 -23.98 -1.12 -9.24
CA PRO A 529 -24.54 -2.15 -8.37
C PRO A 529 -25.02 -1.60 -7.03
N TRP A 530 -26.13 -2.13 -6.52
CA TRP A 530 -26.68 -1.68 -5.25
C TRP A 530 -25.73 -2.04 -4.09
N ARG A 531 -25.54 -1.07 -3.20
CA ARG A 531 -24.68 -1.17 -2.01
C ARG A 531 -25.46 -0.78 -0.76
N PRO A 532 -25.37 -1.52 0.36
CA PRO A 532 -25.97 -1.11 1.62
C PRO A 532 -25.21 0.11 2.17
N ALA A 533 -25.97 1.11 2.62
CA ALA A 533 -25.46 2.25 3.36
C ALA A 533 -25.43 2.00 4.87
N PHE A 534 -24.51 2.62 5.60
CA PHE A 534 -24.52 2.67 7.07
C PHE A 534 -25.73 3.47 7.59
N VAL A 535 -26.20 3.12 8.80
CA VAL A 535 -27.34 3.75 9.49
C VAL A 535 -26.95 4.21 10.89
N SER A 536 -26.34 3.35 11.70
CA SER A 536 -25.89 3.68 13.05
C SER A 536 -24.66 2.88 13.46
N VAL A 537 -23.97 3.39 14.48
CA VAL A 537 -22.88 2.75 15.23
C VAL A 537 -23.17 3.01 16.70
N GLU A 538 -23.39 1.97 17.48
CA GLU A 538 -23.87 2.03 18.87
C GLU A 538 -22.94 1.19 19.76
N PRO A 539 -22.54 1.63 20.97
CA PRO A 539 -21.80 0.77 21.91
C PRO A 539 -22.60 -0.49 22.27
N ALA A 540 -21.93 -1.64 22.35
CA ALA A 540 -22.55 -2.95 22.52
C ALA A 540 -22.00 -3.79 23.70
N GLY A 541 -20.89 -3.36 24.32
CA GLY A 541 -20.31 -4.00 25.51
C GLY A 541 -18.80 -4.14 25.41
N VAL A 542 -18.24 -5.12 26.13
CA VAL A 542 -16.85 -5.59 26.00
C VAL A 542 -16.86 -7.10 25.77
N ALA A 543 -15.92 -7.63 24.98
CA ALA A 543 -15.81 -9.06 24.71
C ALA A 543 -14.35 -9.47 24.49
N ALA A 544 -14.02 -10.74 24.75
CA ALA A 544 -12.75 -11.32 24.33
C ALA A 544 -12.68 -11.37 22.79
N THR A 545 -11.51 -11.05 22.23
CA THR A 545 -11.31 -10.88 20.79
C THR A 545 -10.07 -11.62 20.26
N GLN A 546 -10.04 -11.88 18.95
CA GLN A 546 -8.86 -12.36 18.23
C GLN A 546 -8.84 -11.87 16.77
N CYS A 547 -7.69 -11.98 16.10
CA CYS A 547 -7.54 -11.67 14.68
C CYS A 547 -6.99 -12.86 13.86
N ILE A 548 -7.13 -12.80 12.54
CA ILE A 548 -6.59 -13.80 11.60
C ILE A 548 -5.82 -13.12 10.45
N ALA A 549 -4.86 -13.85 9.90
CA ALA A 549 -4.20 -13.51 8.63
C ALA A 549 -4.65 -14.48 7.54
N VAL A 550 -4.63 -14.07 6.26
CA VAL A 550 -5.18 -14.85 5.14
C VAL A 550 -4.29 -14.84 3.90
N THR A 551 -4.53 -15.76 2.96
CA THR A 551 -3.73 -15.94 1.74
C THR A 551 -4.18 -15.09 0.54
N HIS A 552 -5.31 -14.39 0.61
CA HIS A 552 -5.84 -13.65 -0.55
C HIS A 552 -5.02 -12.36 -0.82
N PRO A 553 -4.65 -12.03 -2.08
CA PRO A 553 -3.75 -10.90 -2.38
C PRO A 553 -4.22 -9.52 -1.91
N SER A 554 -5.53 -9.30 -1.73
CA SER A 554 -6.05 -8.04 -1.18
C SER A 554 -5.96 -7.94 0.35
N GLY A 555 -5.52 -9.00 1.04
CA GLY A 555 -5.56 -9.11 2.50
C GLY A 555 -6.96 -9.20 3.11
N LEU A 556 -8.01 -9.20 2.27
CA LEU A 556 -9.42 -9.20 2.68
C LEU A 556 -9.95 -10.63 2.90
N TYR A 557 -10.85 -10.76 3.87
CA TYR A 557 -11.56 -11.98 4.25
C TYR A 557 -12.90 -11.59 4.86
N ILE A 558 -13.98 -12.30 4.54
CA ILE A 558 -15.34 -11.87 4.97
C ILE A 558 -15.58 -12.21 6.45
N THR A 559 -14.94 -11.44 7.33
CA THR A 559 -15.58 -10.79 8.47
C THR A 559 -16.17 -9.46 8.03
N ASP A 560 -16.71 -8.69 8.96
CA ASP A 560 -16.59 -7.24 8.88
C ASP A 560 -15.10 -6.84 9.08
N ASP A 561 -14.62 -6.00 8.17
CA ASP A 561 -13.75 -4.80 8.22
C ASP A 561 -12.48 -4.68 9.14
N TYR A 562 -11.40 -4.07 8.64
CA TYR A 562 -9.96 -4.34 8.93
C TYR A 562 -9.14 -3.08 9.30
N VAL A 563 -7.86 -3.14 9.76
CA VAL A 563 -6.73 -2.15 9.52
C VAL A 563 -6.37 -1.03 10.55
N VAL A 564 -5.18 -0.40 10.38
CA VAL A 564 -4.13 0.08 11.36
C VAL A 564 -3.53 1.48 10.93
N THR A 565 -2.40 2.13 11.36
CA THR A 565 -1.06 1.86 11.99
C THR A 565 -0.54 2.96 12.99
N HIS A 566 0.58 2.70 13.72
CA HIS A 566 1.26 3.65 14.66
C HIS A 566 2.73 4.06 14.36
N ASN A 567 3.55 3.28 13.63
CA ASN A 567 5.02 3.48 13.54
C ASN A 567 5.45 4.91 13.15
N THR A 568 4.71 5.52 12.22
CA THR A 568 4.86 6.91 11.75
C THR A 568 5.03 7.92 12.89
N ALA A 569 4.36 7.75 14.04
CA ALA A 569 4.39 8.74 15.12
C ALA A 569 5.80 8.99 15.68
N PHE A 570 6.62 7.96 15.82
CA PHE A 570 7.97 8.08 16.38
C PHE A 570 8.89 8.88 15.45
N ALA A 571 8.94 8.53 14.16
CA ALA A 571 9.71 9.30 13.18
C ALA A 571 9.15 10.70 12.93
N LEU A 572 7.82 10.90 13.04
CA LEU A 572 7.25 12.24 13.04
C LEU A 572 7.68 13.08 14.25
N ASN A 573 7.90 12.50 15.43
CA ASN A 573 8.38 13.26 16.58
C ASN A 573 9.85 13.68 16.41
N ILE A 574 10.70 12.80 15.88
CA ILE A 574 12.08 13.16 15.50
C ILE A 574 12.07 14.29 14.44
N ALA A 575 11.26 14.14 13.38
CA ALA A 575 11.12 15.16 12.35
C ALA A 575 10.59 16.52 12.87
N GLN A 576 9.64 16.50 13.82
CA GLN A 576 9.17 17.71 14.51
C GLN A 576 10.27 18.33 15.37
N TYR A 577 11.01 17.54 16.14
CA TYR A 577 12.10 18.05 16.98
C TYR A 577 13.18 18.75 16.15
N VAL A 578 13.65 18.07 15.09
CA VAL A 578 14.62 18.65 14.13
C VAL A 578 14.07 19.91 13.48
N GLY A 579 12.85 19.88 12.93
CA GLY A 579 12.29 21.00 12.18
C GLY A 579 11.86 22.20 13.02
N VAL A 580 11.38 21.99 14.26
CA VAL A 580 10.81 23.03 15.13
C VAL A 580 11.78 23.51 16.19
N GLN A 581 12.58 22.61 16.79
CA GLN A 581 13.48 22.95 17.92
C GLN A 581 14.91 23.22 17.46
N LEU A 582 15.42 22.45 16.47
CA LEU A 582 16.77 22.65 15.92
C LEU A 582 16.79 23.59 14.69
N GLY A 583 15.63 23.90 14.11
CA GLY A 583 15.52 24.65 12.85
C GLY A 583 16.06 23.91 11.62
N GLY A 584 16.29 22.60 11.74
CA GLY A 584 16.85 21.75 10.69
C GLY A 584 15.85 21.43 9.58
N LYS A 585 16.37 21.12 8.38
CA LYS A 585 15.60 21.01 7.15
C LYS A 585 15.25 19.55 6.88
N VAL A 586 13.97 19.21 6.98
CA VAL A 586 13.49 17.82 6.94
C VAL A 586 12.65 17.57 5.69
N LEU A 587 12.93 16.48 4.97
CA LEU A 587 12.07 15.97 3.90
C LEU A 587 11.41 14.66 4.35
N ILE A 588 10.08 14.59 4.23
CA ILE A 588 9.27 13.41 4.58
C ILE A 588 8.58 12.89 3.30
N LEU A 589 8.94 11.67 2.89
CA LEU A 589 8.31 10.95 1.78
C LEU A 589 7.34 9.91 2.36
N SER A 590 6.03 10.15 2.29
CA SER A 590 5.03 9.23 2.83
C SER A 590 4.21 8.54 1.74
N LEU A 591 4.25 7.20 1.78
CA LEU A 591 3.55 6.30 0.89
C LEU A 591 2.31 5.68 1.57
N GLU A 592 2.23 5.66 2.92
CA GLU A 592 1.05 5.17 3.66
C GLU A 592 0.02 6.29 3.96
N MET A 593 0.43 7.54 4.18
CA MET A 593 -0.44 8.60 4.70
C MET A 593 -0.40 9.88 3.87
N SER A 594 -1.57 10.54 3.70
CA SER A 594 -1.60 11.84 3.00
C SER A 594 -1.08 12.98 3.88
N ALA A 595 -0.44 13.98 3.29
CA ALA A 595 0.23 15.06 4.01
C ALA A 595 -0.67 15.78 5.04
N PRO A 596 -1.97 16.07 4.77
CA PRO A 596 -2.87 16.64 5.79
C PRO A 596 -3.07 15.76 7.04
N GLN A 597 -2.92 14.43 6.94
CA GLN A 597 -3.02 13.52 8.08
C GLN A 597 -1.73 13.52 8.92
N LEU A 598 -0.57 13.70 8.28
CA LEU A 598 0.72 13.87 8.95
C LEU A 598 0.78 15.21 9.67
N VAL A 599 0.43 16.30 8.99
CA VAL A 599 0.34 17.66 9.58
C VAL A 599 -0.67 17.68 10.74
N GLN A 600 -1.82 17.01 10.62
CA GLN A 600 -2.74 16.89 11.76
C GLN A 600 -2.11 16.15 12.95
N ARG A 601 -1.34 15.06 12.72
CA ARG A 601 -0.63 14.35 13.80
C ARG A 601 0.43 15.25 14.45
N MET A 602 1.25 15.96 13.66
CA MET A 602 2.23 16.93 14.15
C MET A 602 1.56 18.00 15.02
N LEU A 603 0.47 18.61 14.54
CA LEU A 603 -0.24 19.67 15.25
C LEU A 603 -0.83 19.21 16.59
N CYS A 604 -1.34 17.98 16.68
CA CYS A 604 -1.83 17.41 17.95
C CYS A 604 -0.69 17.17 18.95
N SER A 605 0.44 16.62 18.45
CA SER A 605 1.67 16.37 19.20
C SER A 605 2.28 17.67 19.74
N GLU A 606 2.41 18.69 18.90
CA GLU A 606 3.08 19.95 19.26
C GLU A 606 2.20 20.89 20.10
N ALA A 607 0.87 20.79 20.00
CA ALA A 607 -0.05 21.47 20.92
C ALA A 607 -0.25 20.73 22.27
N LYS A 608 0.17 19.45 22.34
CA LYS A 608 -0.24 18.47 23.37
C LYS A 608 -1.78 18.45 23.55
N VAL A 609 -2.51 18.45 22.43
CA VAL A 609 -3.99 18.46 22.36
C VAL A 609 -4.49 17.12 21.79
N ASP A 610 -5.56 16.59 22.38
CA ASP A 610 -6.09 15.26 22.04
C ASP A 610 -6.48 15.13 20.56
N SER A 611 -5.90 14.13 19.89
CA SER A 611 -6.05 13.90 18.45
C SER A 611 -7.41 13.35 18.03
N GLN A 612 -8.29 13.01 18.99
CA GLN A 612 -9.69 12.70 18.78
C GLN A 612 -10.58 13.93 18.99
N ALA A 613 -10.26 14.83 19.93
CA ALA A 613 -10.88 16.14 20.11
C ALA A 613 -10.75 16.98 18.84
N VAL A 614 -9.52 17.11 18.29
CA VAL A 614 -9.27 17.78 16.99
C VAL A 614 -10.07 17.13 15.86
N ARG A 615 -10.09 15.79 15.81
CA ARG A 615 -10.74 15.00 14.74
C ARG A 615 -12.27 14.97 14.81
N THR A 616 -12.85 15.34 15.96
CA THR A 616 -14.30 15.44 16.20
C THR A 616 -14.79 16.89 16.32
N GLY A 617 -13.89 17.88 16.35
CA GLY A 617 -14.23 19.30 16.54
C GLY A 617 -14.65 19.66 17.96
N ARG A 618 -14.37 18.80 18.95
CA ARG A 618 -14.71 19.00 20.37
C ARG A 618 -13.54 19.62 21.13
N LEU A 619 -13.18 20.84 20.75
CA LEU A 619 -12.05 21.58 21.32
C LEU A 619 -12.54 22.60 22.34
N SER A 620 -11.86 22.73 23.47
CA SER A 620 -12.04 23.87 24.36
C SER A 620 -11.39 25.13 23.76
N PRO A 621 -11.73 26.34 24.23
CA PRO A 621 -11.02 27.56 23.82
C PRO A 621 -9.51 27.47 24.12
N ALA A 622 -9.12 26.85 25.23
CA ALA A 622 -7.72 26.63 25.57
C ALA A 622 -7.01 25.68 24.59
N ASP A 623 -7.68 24.62 24.13
CA ASP A 623 -7.13 23.75 23.08
C ASP A 623 -6.97 24.51 21.76
N TRP A 624 -7.93 25.38 21.42
CA TRP A 624 -7.83 26.21 20.23
C TRP A 624 -6.61 27.14 20.28
N HIS A 625 -6.38 27.84 21.41
CA HIS A 625 -5.18 28.66 21.60
C HIS A 625 -3.88 27.84 21.49
N ARG A 626 -3.82 26.64 22.09
CA ARG A 626 -2.65 25.75 21.96
C ARG A 626 -2.40 25.28 20.53
N LEU A 627 -3.47 24.96 19.78
CA LEU A 627 -3.38 24.61 18.36
C LEU A 627 -2.94 25.80 17.51
N THR A 628 -3.43 27.02 17.75
CA THR A 628 -2.97 28.21 17.01
C THR A 628 -1.49 28.49 17.28
N ALA A 629 -1.02 28.38 18.53
CA ALA A 629 0.39 28.57 18.87
C ALA A 629 1.29 27.48 18.24
N ALA A 630 0.85 26.22 18.23
CA ALA A 630 1.57 25.13 17.57
C ALA A 630 1.56 25.26 16.04
N ALA A 631 0.48 25.77 15.44
CA ALA A 631 0.38 26.02 14.00
C ALA A 631 1.34 27.13 13.54
N GLY A 632 1.58 28.16 14.38
CA GLY A 632 2.62 29.16 14.14
C GLY A 632 4.00 28.53 14.01
N ARG A 633 4.44 27.81 15.06
CA ARG A 633 5.75 27.11 15.08
C ARG A 633 5.92 26.11 13.93
N LEU A 634 4.88 25.34 13.61
CA LEU A 634 4.89 24.40 12.48
C LEU A 634 4.86 25.09 11.10
N SER A 635 4.48 26.36 11.01
CA SER A 635 4.53 27.15 9.78
C SER A 635 5.89 27.84 9.55
N GLU A 636 6.70 27.97 10.60
CA GLU A 636 8.08 28.49 10.55
C GLU A 636 9.12 27.36 10.37
N ALA A 637 8.76 26.14 10.77
CA ALA A 637 9.60 24.94 10.67
C ALA A 637 9.85 24.50 9.21
N ALA A 638 11.12 24.16 8.90
CA ALA A 638 11.56 23.76 7.57
C ALA A 638 11.24 22.28 7.23
N ILE A 639 9.97 21.87 7.39
CA ILE A 639 9.49 20.49 7.19
C ILE A 639 8.72 20.38 5.87
N PHE A 640 9.30 19.66 4.91
CA PHE A 640 8.75 19.42 3.59
C PHE A 640 8.13 18.02 3.53
N ILE A 641 6.92 17.89 2.97
CA ILE A 641 6.17 16.63 2.92
C ILE A 641 5.72 16.34 1.49
N ASP A 642 5.96 15.11 1.03
CA ASP A 642 5.50 14.57 -0.25
C ASP A 642 4.69 13.29 0.02
N ASP A 643 3.44 13.24 -0.46
CA ASP A 643 2.53 12.09 -0.32
C ASP A 643 2.28 11.31 -1.63
N SER A 644 3.24 11.34 -2.55
CA SER A 644 3.22 10.59 -3.82
C SER A 644 3.14 9.07 -3.61
N PRO A 645 2.04 8.40 -3.99
CA PRO A 645 1.84 6.98 -3.71
C PRO A 645 2.62 6.07 -4.67
N GLY A 646 3.29 5.06 -4.14
CA GLY A 646 4.00 4.03 -4.94
C GLY A 646 5.35 4.48 -5.50
N LEU A 647 5.96 5.50 -4.89
CA LEU A 647 7.24 6.12 -5.23
C LEU A 647 8.37 5.09 -5.49
N THR A 648 9.13 5.32 -6.56
CA THR A 648 10.36 4.58 -6.89
C THR A 648 11.58 5.18 -6.19
N VAL A 649 12.67 4.42 -6.12
CA VAL A 649 13.93 4.90 -5.51
C VAL A 649 14.59 6.02 -6.32
N LEU A 650 14.42 6.01 -7.65
CA LEU A 650 14.93 7.06 -8.54
C LEU A 650 14.21 8.39 -8.30
N GLU A 651 12.87 8.38 -8.21
CA GLU A 651 12.09 9.56 -7.86
C GLU A 651 12.43 10.07 -6.45
N ALA A 652 12.61 9.17 -5.47
CA ALA A 652 13.03 9.54 -4.12
C ALA A 652 14.40 10.24 -4.11
N ARG A 653 15.39 9.70 -4.84
CA ARG A 653 16.71 10.29 -5.04
C ARG A 653 16.64 11.64 -5.75
N ALA A 654 15.83 11.77 -6.79
CA ALA A 654 15.62 13.02 -7.51
C ALA A 654 14.97 14.12 -6.63
N LYS A 655 13.93 13.77 -5.86
CA LYS A 655 13.28 14.67 -4.89
C LYS A 655 14.25 15.12 -3.79
N ALA A 656 14.99 14.19 -3.18
CA ALA A 656 15.97 14.51 -2.13
C ALA A 656 17.15 15.35 -2.65
N ARG A 657 17.68 15.06 -3.84
CA ARG A 657 18.69 15.89 -4.53
C ARG A 657 18.20 17.31 -4.78
N ARG A 658 16.99 17.45 -5.34
CA ARG A 658 16.38 18.76 -5.62
C ARG A 658 16.23 19.56 -4.33
N MET A 659 15.67 18.95 -3.29
CA MET A 659 15.48 19.59 -1.99
C MET A 659 16.83 20.05 -1.39
N LYS A 660 17.86 19.21 -1.41
CA LYS A 660 19.20 19.60 -0.93
C LYS A 660 19.81 20.75 -1.75
N ALA A 661 19.55 20.82 -3.06
CA ALA A 661 20.07 21.88 -3.93
C ALA A 661 19.31 23.21 -3.81
N GLU A 662 17.98 23.18 -3.71
CA GLU A 662 17.11 24.36 -3.70
C GLU A 662 16.94 24.96 -2.29
N HIS A 663 17.02 24.14 -1.24
CA HIS A 663 16.73 24.56 0.14
C HIS A 663 17.81 24.11 1.16
N GLY A 664 18.51 23.00 0.88
CA GLY A 664 19.37 22.31 1.84
C GLY A 664 18.58 21.28 2.65
N LEU A 665 19.22 20.17 2.99
CA LEU A 665 18.57 19.00 3.61
C LEU A 665 19.45 18.48 4.75
N ASP A 666 18.87 18.26 5.92
CA ASP A 666 19.55 17.78 7.13
C ASP A 666 18.99 16.41 7.60
N LEU A 667 17.75 16.06 7.24
CA LEU A 667 17.13 14.76 7.56
C LEU A 667 16.15 14.31 6.46
N LEU A 668 16.27 13.05 6.01
CA LEU A 668 15.29 12.41 5.12
C LEU A 668 14.52 11.30 5.86
N VAL A 669 13.18 11.32 5.79
CA VAL A 669 12.29 10.32 6.38
C VAL A 669 11.45 9.65 5.30
N ILE A 670 11.31 8.31 5.34
CA ILE A 670 10.54 7.51 4.37
C ILE A 670 9.53 6.60 5.10
N ASP A 671 8.23 6.79 4.86
CA ASP A 671 7.12 6.08 5.53
C ASP A 671 6.19 5.36 4.54
N TYR A 672 6.36 4.07 4.22
CA TYR A 672 7.37 3.13 4.73
C TYR A 672 7.98 2.32 3.57
N LEU A 673 9.19 1.79 3.78
CA LEU A 673 10.05 1.25 2.72
C LEU A 673 9.37 0.15 1.90
N GLN A 674 8.62 -0.75 2.53
CA GLN A 674 7.92 -1.82 1.82
C GLN A 674 6.71 -1.36 0.97
N LEU A 675 6.39 -0.07 0.86
CA LEU A 675 5.47 0.48 -0.16
C LEU A 675 6.18 1.03 -1.41
N MET A 676 7.51 1.19 -1.37
CA MET A 676 8.27 1.65 -2.54
C MET A 676 8.23 0.59 -3.66
N ARG A 677 8.46 1.05 -4.89
CA ARG A 677 8.62 0.21 -6.07
C ARG A 677 10.08 0.16 -6.52
N GLY A 678 10.60 -1.04 -6.72
CA GLY A 678 11.81 -1.30 -7.51
C GLY A 678 11.46 -1.53 -8.99
N ARG A 679 12.39 -2.14 -9.74
CA ARG A 679 12.23 -2.36 -11.18
C ARG A 679 11.18 -3.42 -11.50
N ALA A 680 10.42 -3.22 -12.58
CA ALA A 680 9.28 -4.04 -12.96
C ALA A 680 9.56 -5.52 -13.27
N ASN A 681 10.83 -5.93 -13.40
CA ASN A 681 11.25 -7.27 -13.86
C ASN A 681 11.91 -8.13 -12.75
N LEU A 682 11.68 -7.84 -11.46
CA LEU A 682 12.22 -8.64 -10.35
C LEU A 682 11.19 -9.68 -9.85
N GLU A 683 11.52 -10.97 -9.94
CA GLU A 683 10.64 -12.07 -9.54
C GLU A 683 10.42 -12.18 -8.02
N SER A 684 11.32 -11.60 -7.21
CA SER A 684 11.29 -11.71 -5.75
C SER A 684 11.32 -10.35 -5.05
N ARG A 685 10.30 -10.10 -4.21
CA ARG A 685 10.21 -8.90 -3.34
C ARG A 685 11.44 -8.75 -2.43
N GLN A 686 12.16 -9.84 -2.13
CA GLN A 686 13.39 -9.80 -1.34
C GLN A 686 14.55 -9.13 -2.10
N GLN A 687 14.67 -9.39 -3.41
CA GLN A 687 15.66 -8.73 -4.28
C GLN A 687 15.29 -7.26 -4.47
N GLU A 688 14.00 -6.96 -4.66
CA GLU A 688 13.49 -5.60 -4.79
C GLU A 688 13.79 -4.75 -3.54
N ILE A 689 13.50 -5.26 -2.33
CA ILE A 689 13.86 -4.60 -1.07
C ILE A 689 15.38 -4.47 -0.92
N SER A 690 16.17 -5.41 -1.44
CA SER A 690 17.64 -5.34 -1.41
C SER A 690 18.21 -4.28 -2.35
N GLU A 691 17.59 -4.03 -3.51
CA GLU A 691 17.93 -2.89 -4.37
C GLU A 691 17.58 -1.57 -3.66
N ILE A 692 16.35 -1.45 -3.14
CA ILE A 692 15.88 -0.27 -2.40
C ILE A 692 16.82 0.07 -1.24
N SER A 693 17.19 -0.93 -0.43
CA SER A 693 18.11 -0.83 0.70
C SER A 693 19.46 -0.21 0.31
N ARG A 694 20.14 -0.80 -0.67
CA ARG A 694 21.46 -0.36 -1.15
C ARG A 694 21.40 1.04 -1.76
N SER A 695 20.37 1.32 -2.56
CA SER A 695 20.19 2.64 -3.17
C SER A 695 19.87 3.73 -2.15
N LEU A 696 19.18 3.43 -1.04
CA LEU A 696 18.98 4.38 0.07
C LEU A 696 20.26 4.60 0.90
N LYS A 697 21.07 3.57 1.15
CA LYS A 697 22.40 3.76 1.77
C LYS A 697 23.37 4.53 0.87
N ALA A 698 23.29 4.34 -0.45
CA ALA A 698 24.03 5.16 -1.42
C ALA A 698 23.55 6.62 -1.39
N LEU A 699 22.23 6.86 -1.33
CA LEU A 699 21.65 8.20 -1.19
C LEU A 699 22.09 8.91 0.09
N ALA A 700 22.12 8.20 1.23
CA ALA A 700 22.63 8.74 2.49
C ALA A 700 24.08 9.20 2.37
N LYS A 701 24.96 8.36 1.81
CA LYS A 701 26.36 8.70 1.53
C LYS A 701 26.52 9.88 0.58
N GLU A 702 25.81 9.87 -0.54
CA GLU A 702 25.89 10.91 -1.57
C GLU A 702 25.44 12.27 -1.05
N LEU A 703 24.33 12.32 -0.30
CA LEU A 703 23.81 13.55 0.27
C LEU A 703 24.49 13.91 1.61
N HIS A 704 25.30 13.04 2.20
CA HIS A 704 25.89 13.19 3.52
C HIS A 704 24.84 13.58 4.59
N VAL A 705 23.72 12.86 4.59
CA VAL A 705 22.51 13.14 5.39
C VAL A 705 22.01 11.84 6.02
N PRO A 706 21.54 11.84 7.28
CA PRO A 706 20.85 10.68 7.86
C PRO A 706 19.55 10.38 7.11
N VAL A 707 19.39 9.13 6.66
CA VAL A 707 18.19 8.64 5.96
C VAL A 707 17.45 7.66 6.85
N VAL A 708 16.31 8.07 7.39
CA VAL A 708 15.43 7.28 8.26
C VAL A 708 14.34 6.59 7.44
N ALA A 709 14.43 5.27 7.28
CA ALA A 709 13.39 4.46 6.65
C ALA A 709 12.56 3.70 7.68
N LEU A 710 11.23 3.88 7.62
CA LEU A 710 10.31 3.04 8.39
C LEU A 710 10.16 1.66 7.73
N SER A 711 10.11 0.63 8.58
CA SER A 711 10.00 -0.77 8.15
C SER A 711 8.93 -1.51 8.97
N GLN A 712 8.16 -2.38 8.31
CA GLN A 712 7.23 -3.28 8.99
C GLN A 712 7.89 -4.61 9.33
N LEU A 713 7.83 -4.99 10.61
CA LEU A 713 8.36 -6.26 11.12
C LEU A 713 7.51 -7.46 10.71
N SER A 714 8.15 -8.62 10.49
CA SER A 714 7.47 -9.89 10.25
C SER A 714 6.55 -10.30 11.41
N ARG A 715 5.57 -11.18 11.13
CA ARG A 715 4.70 -11.77 12.18
C ARG A 715 5.40 -12.87 12.99
N ALA A 716 6.64 -13.24 12.63
CA ALA A 716 7.42 -14.27 13.31
C ALA A 716 7.62 -13.98 14.81
N VAL A 717 7.82 -12.71 15.19
CA VAL A 717 7.90 -12.20 16.58
C VAL A 717 6.83 -12.82 17.48
N GLU A 718 5.57 -12.83 17.01
CA GLU A 718 4.39 -13.25 17.76
C GLU A 718 4.26 -14.78 17.92
N SER A 719 5.07 -15.55 17.18
CA SER A 719 5.04 -17.02 17.17
C SER A 719 6.12 -17.69 18.02
N ARG A 720 6.91 -16.91 18.78
CA ARG A 720 8.00 -17.44 19.63
C ARG A 720 7.47 -18.18 20.85
N ALA A 721 7.96 -19.40 21.05
CA ALA A 721 7.62 -20.24 22.19
C ALA A 721 8.00 -19.62 23.55
N THR A 722 9.01 -18.76 23.59
CA THR A 722 9.47 -18.04 24.80
C THR A 722 8.50 -16.96 25.29
N ARG A 723 7.50 -16.56 24.48
CA ARG A 723 6.64 -15.38 24.70
C ARG A 723 7.38 -14.04 24.88
N ASP A 724 8.67 -13.97 24.56
CA ASP A 724 9.38 -12.68 24.46
C ASP A 724 9.15 -12.06 23.07
N TYR A 725 8.24 -11.09 23.04
CA TYR A 725 7.78 -10.41 21.82
C TYR A 725 8.65 -9.21 21.42
N ARG A 726 9.85 -9.07 22.01
CA ARG A 726 10.84 -8.06 21.60
C ARG A 726 11.39 -8.37 20.21
N PRO A 727 11.34 -7.43 19.25
CA PRO A 727 11.92 -7.66 17.93
C PRO A 727 13.44 -7.85 17.98
N GLN A 728 13.94 -8.60 17.02
CA GLN A 728 15.34 -8.93 16.78
C GLN A 728 15.62 -8.77 15.28
N LEU A 729 16.90 -8.73 14.88
CA LEU A 729 17.31 -8.57 13.47
C LEU A 729 16.65 -9.60 12.54
N SER A 730 16.54 -10.85 12.99
CA SER A 730 15.87 -11.94 12.30
C SER A 730 14.39 -11.71 11.96
N ASP A 731 13.71 -10.73 12.57
CA ASP A 731 12.30 -10.41 12.30
C ASP A 731 12.12 -9.45 11.10
N LEU A 732 13.21 -8.91 10.55
CA LEU A 732 13.24 -8.21 9.27
C LEU A 732 13.15 -9.19 8.06
N ARG A 733 12.98 -10.49 8.33
CA ARG A 733 12.91 -11.58 7.32
C ARG A 733 11.98 -11.23 6.16
N GLU A 734 12.41 -11.62 4.96
CA GLU A 734 12.13 -11.02 3.64
C GLU A 734 13.10 -9.87 3.25
N SER A 735 13.92 -9.36 4.18
CA SER A 735 14.76 -8.18 3.95
C SER A 735 16.21 -8.31 4.47
N GLY A 736 16.92 -9.42 4.20
CA GLY A 736 18.28 -9.64 4.74
C GLY A 736 19.31 -8.55 4.40
N ALA A 737 19.14 -7.84 3.28
CA ALA A 737 19.97 -6.68 2.92
C ALA A 737 19.73 -5.47 3.83
N LEU A 738 18.51 -5.24 4.34
CA LEU A 738 18.22 -4.14 5.29
C LEU A 738 19.04 -4.29 6.58
N GLU A 739 19.25 -5.53 7.04
CA GLU A 739 20.12 -5.82 8.18
C GLU A 739 21.59 -5.51 7.89
N GLN A 740 22.05 -5.72 6.64
CA GLN A 740 23.44 -5.51 6.24
C GLN A 740 23.75 -4.03 5.96
N ASP A 741 22.93 -3.36 5.15
CA ASP A 741 23.18 -2.03 4.60
C ASP A 741 22.95 -0.88 5.60
N ALA A 742 22.06 -1.06 6.59
CA ALA A 742 21.75 -0.03 7.59
C ALA A 742 22.81 0.03 8.70
N ASP A 743 23.22 1.23 9.10
CA ASP A 743 24.24 1.43 10.15
C ASP A 743 23.62 1.46 11.55
N LEU A 744 22.34 1.86 11.65
CA LEU A 744 21.53 1.89 12.87
C LEU A 744 20.16 1.24 12.62
N ILE A 745 19.76 0.32 13.49
CA ILE A 745 18.44 -0.33 13.46
C ILE A 745 17.78 -0.20 14.83
N LEU A 746 16.68 0.54 14.88
CA LEU A 746 15.85 0.76 16.06
C LEU A 746 14.57 -0.07 15.96
N PHE A 747 14.28 -0.89 16.96
CA PHE A 747 13.02 -1.61 17.09
C PHE A 747 12.10 -0.95 18.12
N LEU A 748 10.85 -0.74 17.75
CA LEU A 748 9.82 -0.22 18.66
C LEU A 748 9.02 -1.37 19.27
N TYR A 749 9.18 -1.58 20.58
CA TYR A 749 8.43 -2.57 21.36
C TYR A 749 7.60 -1.88 22.45
N ARG A 750 6.30 -2.22 22.55
CA ARG A 750 5.41 -1.70 23.58
C ARG A 750 4.91 -2.85 24.47
N PRO A 751 5.42 -3.00 25.71
CA PRO A 751 4.98 -4.05 26.62
C PRO A 751 3.44 -4.17 26.73
N ALA A 752 2.74 -3.05 26.89
CA ALA A 752 1.28 -2.97 27.02
C ALA A 752 0.47 -3.30 25.75
N VAL A 753 1.12 -3.69 24.65
CA VAL A 753 0.47 -4.26 23.46
C VAL A 753 0.45 -5.80 23.52
N TYR A 754 1.22 -6.41 24.42
CA TYR A 754 1.44 -7.85 24.55
C TYR A 754 1.20 -8.41 25.95
N LYS A 755 1.00 -7.55 26.94
CA LYS A 755 0.87 -7.87 28.36
C LYS A 755 -0.28 -7.06 28.98
N ASP A 756 -1.26 -7.77 29.54
CA ASP A 756 -2.41 -7.18 30.22
C ASP A 756 -2.15 -6.94 31.73
N ASP A 757 -1.03 -7.45 32.25
CA ASP A 757 -0.66 -7.54 33.67
C ASP A 757 0.33 -6.46 34.15
N LEU A 758 0.50 -5.38 33.38
CA LEU A 758 1.46 -4.31 33.69
C LEU A 758 0.92 -3.28 34.71
N PRO A 759 1.76 -2.84 35.67
CA PRO A 759 1.40 -1.77 36.58
C PRO A 759 1.19 -0.44 35.82
N PRO A 760 0.38 0.51 36.33
CA PRO A 760 -0.01 1.71 35.60
C PRO A 760 1.17 2.56 35.08
N ASP A 761 2.27 2.64 35.84
CA ASP A 761 3.48 3.39 35.47
C ASP A 761 4.23 2.78 34.26
N GLU A 762 4.03 1.50 33.96
CA GLU A 762 4.62 0.85 32.78
C GLU A 762 3.70 0.79 31.54
N GLN A 763 2.39 1.11 31.66
CA GLN A 763 1.43 0.94 30.56
C GLN A 763 1.71 1.86 29.35
N ASN A 764 2.25 3.05 29.58
CA ASN A 764 2.61 4.01 28.53
C ASN A 764 4.08 3.90 28.07
N ILE A 765 4.89 3.02 28.69
CA ILE A 765 6.29 2.86 28.31
C ILE A 765 6.41 2.18 26.93
N THR A 766 7.34 2.69 26.12
CA THR A 766 7.83 2.06 24.90
C THR A 766 9.33 1.82 25.04
N GLU A 767 9.76 0.60 24.71
CA GLU A 767 11.17 0.23 24.58
C GLU A 767 11.61 0.50 23.13
N VAL A 768 12.59 1.39 22.97
CA VAL A 768 13.35 1.61 21.73
C VAL A 768 14.61 0.76 21.83
N ILE A 769 14.60 -0.41 21.21
CA ILE A 769 15.68 -1.39 21.26
C ILE A 769 16.65 -1.09 20.12
N ILE A 770 17.90 -0.76 20.44
CA ILE A 770 18.98 -0.55 19.46
C ILE A 770 19.47 -1.94 19.05
N GLY A 771 18.88 -2.51 17.99
CA GLY A 771 19.12 -3.88 17.53
C GLY A 771 20.40 -4.05 16.70
N LYS A 772 20.85 -2.97 16.05
CA LYS A 772 22.17 -2.85 15.42
C LYS A 772 22.61 -1.40 15.56
N GLN A 773 23.87 -1.19 15.90
CA GLN A 773 24.53 0.10 15.77
C GLN A 773 25.98 -0.14 15.33
N ARG A 774 26.46 0.64 14.35
CA ARG A 774 27.78 0.46 13.77
C ARG A 774 28.88 1.23 14.50
N ASN A 775 28.54 2.38 15.07
CA ASN A 775 29.48 3.37 15.59
C ASN A 775 29.37 3.57 17.13
N GLY A 776 28.72 2.64 17.84
CA GLY A 776 28.35 2.79 19.25
C GLY A 776 27.69 1.52 19.81
N PRO A 777 27.20 1.55 21.06
CA PRO A 777 26.62 0.39 21.73
C PRO A 777 25.27 -0.06 21.14
N VAL A 778 24.90 -1.31 21.41
CA VAL A 778 23.53 -1.83 21.32
C VAL A 778 22.91 -1.87 22.72
N GLY A 779 21.60 -1.68 22.83
CA GLY A 779 20.94 -1.45 24.11
C GLY A 779 19.43 -1.28 24.01
N THR A 780 18.80 -0.75 25.06
CA THR A 780 17.36 -0.45 25.07
C THR A 780 17.07 0.81 25.86
N VAL A 781 16.50 1.80 25.17
CA VAL A 781 16.06 3.07 25.74
C VAL A 781 14.57 2.98 26.06
N LYS A 782 14.13 3.45 27.22
CA LYS A 782 12.71 3.57 27.58
C LYS A 782 12.24 5.02 27.37
N VAL A 783 11.16 5.19 26.62
CA VAL A 783 10.46 6.47 26.37
C VAL A 783 8.98 6.34 26.73
N VAL A 784 8.31 7.44 27.04
CA VAL A 784 6.86 7.45 27.31
C VAL A 784 6.11 7.74 26.02
N PHE A 785 5.10 6.94 25.68
CA PHE A 785 4.20 7.20 24.56
C PHE A 785 2.84 7.68 25.07
N LEU A 786 2.42 8.87 24.63
CA LEU A 786 1.14 9.50 24.94
C LEU A 786 0.18 9.28 23.75
N PRO A 787 -0.65 8.20 23.76
CA PRO A 787 -1.49 7.84 22.60
C PRO A 787 -2.49 8.94 22.21
N GLN A 788 -2.99 9.71 23.18
CA GLN A 788 -3.92 10.82 22.97
C GLN A 788 -3.35 11.90 22.03
N TYR A 789 -2.05 12.20 22.15
CA TYR A 789 -1.36 13.22 21.35
C TYR A 789 -0.58 12.64 20.17
N ALA A 790 -0.48 11.31 20.08
CA ALA A 790 0.44 10.59 19.20
C ALA A 790 1.90 11.09 19.33
N ARG A 791 2.33 11.30 20.59
CA ARG A 791 3.63 11.90 20.95
C ARG A 791 4.45 10.96 21.84
N PHE A 792 5.75 10.91 21.61
CA PHE A 792 6.74 10.31 22.52
C PHE A 792 7.46 11.42 23.31
N GLU A 793 7.82 11.15 24.56
CA GLU A 793 8.52 12.07 25.49
C GLU A 793 9.60 11.32 26.29
N ASN A 794 10.53 12.02 26.96
CA ASN A 794 11.56 11.39 27.78
C ASN A 794 10.99 10.82 29.08
N LEU A 795 11.49 9.66 29.51
CA LEU A 795 11.09 9.05 30.78
C LEU A 795 11.46 9.90 32.01
N ALA A 796 12.51 10.71 31.91
CA ALA A 796 12.93 11.62 32.98
C ALA A 796 11.90 12.74 33.28
N GLU A 797 11.10 13.14 32.28
CA GLU A 797 10.03 14.14 32.43
C GLU A 797 8.82 13.60 33.23
N PHE A 798 8.73 12.27 33.39
CA PHE A 798 7.60 11.58 34.03
C PHE A 798 8.05 10.71 35.21
N PRO A 799 8.38 11.31 36.37
CA PRO A 799 8.64 10.55 37.59
C PRO A 799 7.41 9.73 38.00
N ARG A 800 7.64 8.58 38.63
CA ARG A 800 6.64 7.54 38.99
C ARG A 800 5.36 8.00 39.72
N ALA A 801 5.31 9.22 40.24
CA ALA A 801 4.14 9.79 40.92
C ALA A 801 3.15 10.51 39.98
N ALA A 802 3.38 10.50 38.66
CA ALA A 802 2.58 11.21 37.65
C ALA A 802 1.73 10.29 36.74
N PHE A 803 1.49 9.04 37.14
CA PHE A 803 0.68 8.04 36.42
C PHE A 803 -0.56 7.62 37.23
#